data_AF-U5QHF5-F1
#
_entry.id   AF-U5QHF5-F1
#
_cell.length_a   1.000
_cell.length_b   1.000
_cell.length_c   1.000
_cell.angle_alpha   90.00
_cell.angle_beta   90.00
_cell.angle_gamma   90.00
#
_symmetry.space_group_name_H-M   'P 1'
#
loop_
_entity.id
_entity.type
_entity.pdbx_description
1 polymer ?
#
loop_
_entity_poly.entity_id
_entity_poly.type
_entity_poly.pdbx_seq_one_letter_code
_entity_poly.pdbx_strand_id
1 'polypeptide(L)'
;MPTALYRLTGFLIAWCCCPAIAFAQIPETAPPQGLRENNPRLHALTGARIVVAPGKVIEDGTLLLRDGLIEAVGGKLTIPAGARVWKLRGRVIYAGFIDSYTSLDLPKDLQPPKPRPEEGEANEAKPPEKKAPPAGAAAWNERVTPERNAADALTIDATGTEKLRNLGFTSALSAPGRGVFRGSSALINLGSGDGNRVVLVPKLAEHIAFEQSRFREDRYPVSLMGSIALIRQTFLDADWYRRAQAAYSRSAAGLVRPETNEALAALEEASTAKMPVVFEAQDELDLLRALRLVDEFHLRGLLVGNGYEYRVMDELQAARTPVIVPLDFPGAPEVETPEKALDIPLDELQHWDQAPDNPARLAAAGIPFALTTARLARPEEQFWTRLRRSVRRGLSATSALAALTTTPARLWGVSNRYGTIEPGKVANLVVADGDLFTGKANVLTVWVDGQYYQTDRGEAADPRGSWQVSWSGASAPTALDIKGEAGKPRASLAGSDLTAALDGEQLVLLAPARLFGTTGGLVRLSGQIAEDSLSGTGQLPDGRFFDWSARRTAVGAAADKDKDTDTDRASSAPATYPAGAFGRAQKPDQPEWVLVRGGTLWTSAAAGKLVESDLLVHRGKIARLGPNLVAPAGATVIDARGGHITPGLIDCHSHTAISRGVNEGTHAVTSEVRIGDVLDATDINLYRELAGGLTVANVLHGSANPIGGQNQVIKLRWGEKPEGLKFAGAMPGIKFALGENVKQSFRPQSSRYPQTRMGVEQLLRDNFLAARDYERNFERYRVGATLLPPRRDLQLEALVEILNGRRLVHIHSYRQDEILMFTRLAEQLKFQIGTFQHVLEGYKVADAIARVGAGASSFSDWWGYKVEVYDAIPQNVALMTRVGVVSSVNSDSDDLARRLNTEAAKSIRYGGLSEEEALKLVTINPARQLRIDRQVGSLEVGKDADFVIWSGPPLSSKSRADATWIDGRRYFDRDEDARLRTANAQEHEALVQKALVERQKMLGTGGRAADKPTTPGSTPTLEAGDFAYALEHRSLYHDGRGHIDCSDRDHRTLYGDRP
;
A
#
# COMPACT_ATOMS: atom_id res chain seq x y z
N MET A 1 -14.01 36.22 -76.75
CA MET A 1 -14.23 35.73 -78.13
C MET A 1 -12.87 35.56 -78.79
N PRO A 2 -12.67 34.58 -79.69
CA PRO A 2 -13.61 33.55 -80.16
C PRO A 2 -13.02 32.12 -79.95
N THR A 3 -13.68 30.96 -80.04
CA THR A 3 -15.04 30.50 -80.41
C THR A 3 -15.07 28.98 -80.15
N ALA A 4 -16.12 28.46 -79.50
CA ALA A 4 -17.19 27.61 -80.06
C ALA A 4 -16.82 26.10 -80.21
N LEU A 5 -17.41 25.21 -79.40
CA LEU A 5 -18.69 24.50 -79.61
C LEU A 5 -18.59 23.39 -80.67
N TYR A 6 -18.67 22.11 -80.25
CA TYR A 6 -19.49 21.10 -80.94
C TYR A 6 -19.98 20.03 -79.96
N ARG A 7 -21.26 19.69 -80.14
CA ARG A 7 -22.10 18.81 -79.33
C ARG A 7 -21.89 17.32 -79.63
N LEU A 8 -22.01 16.51 -78.57
CA LEU A 8 -22.74 15.23 -78.44
C LEU A 8 -22.91 14.32 -79.66
N THR A 9 -22.27 13.15 -79.59
CA THR A 9 -22.78 11.77 -79.84
C THR A 9 -21.67 10.84 -79.32
N GLY A 10 -21.78 10.03 -78.27
CA GLY A 10 -22.86 9.11 -77.94
C GLY A 10 -22.52 7.72 -78.49
N PHE A 11 -21.55 7.00 -77.90
CA PHE A 11 -21.48 5.53 -77.99
C PHE A 11 -20.69 4.95 -76.80
N LEU A 12 -21.35 4.03 -76.10
CA LEU A 12 -20.84 3.20 -75.02
C LEU A 12 -19.61 2.39 -75.49
N ILE A 13 -18.51 2.48 -74.76
CA ILE A 13 -17.64 1.33 -74.48
C ILE A 13 -17.36 1.35 -72.99
N ALA A 14 -18.10 0.54 -72.25
CA ALA A 14 -17.82 0.19 -70.87
C ALA A 14 -16.52 -0.62 -70.84
N TRP A 15 -15.41 0.04 -70.53
CA TRP A 15 -14.21 -0.64 -70.06
C TRP A 15 -14.31 -0.78 -68.55
N CYS A 16 -14.61 -2.00 -68.12
CA CYS A 16 -14.35 -2.51 -66.79
C CYS A 16 -12.86 -2.35 -66.45
N CYS A 17 -12.46 -1.17 -65.97
CA CYS A 17 -11.34 -1.11 -65.05
C CYS A 17 -11.90 -1.41 -63.66
N CYS A 18 -11.84 -2.68 -63.27
CA CYS A 18 -11.82 -3.05 -61.86
C CYS A 18 -10.83 -2.10 -61.15
N PRO A 19 -11.20 -1.39 -60.09
CA PRO A 19 -10.19 -0.92 -59.17
C PRO A 19 -9.57 -2.19 -58.63
N ALA A 20 -8.37 -2.53 -59.10
CA ALA A 20 -7.52 -3.45 -58.38
C ALA A 20 -7.34 -2.81 -57.00
N ILE A 21 -8.08 -3.34 -56.02
CA ILE A 21 -7.88 -3.02 -54.61
C ILE A 21 -6.49 -3.57 -54.31
N ALA A 22 -5.48 -2.72 -54.51
CA ALA A 22 -4.13 -3.01 -54.11
C ALA A 22 -4.16 -3.08 -52.59
N PHE A 23 -4.15 -4.30 -52.05
CA PHE A 23 -3.89 -4.54 -50.63
C PHE A 23 -2.45 -4.11 -50.36
N ALA A 24 -2.24 -2.82 -50.11
CA ALA A 24 -0.92 -2.29 -49.79
C ALA A 24 -0.48 -2.88 -48.45
N GLN A 25 0.58 -3.68 -48.45
CA GLN A 25 1.20 -4.11 -47.20
C GLN A 25 1.62 -2.88 -46.39
N ILE A 26 1.44 -2.92 -45.07
CA ILE A 26 1.99 -1.88 -44.19
C ILE A 26 3.51 -1.91 -44.46
N PRO A 27 4.10 -0.79 -44.93
CA PRO A 27 5.51 -0.78 -45.28
C PRO A 27 6.34 -1.02 -44.01
N GLU A 28 7.17 -2.06 -44.05
CA GLU A 28 8.15 -2.35 -43.00
C GLU A 28 9.53 -1.87 -43.45
N THR A 29 10.30 -1.34 -42.50
CA THR A 29 11.69 -0.94 -42.74
C THR A 29 12.62 -2.16 -42.79
N ALA A 30 12.25 -3.24 -42.09
CA ALA A 30 12.92 -4.52 -42.19
C ALA A 30 12.45 -5.26 -43.46
N PRO A 31 13.35 -5.84 -44.26
CA PRO A 31 12.95 -6.68 -45.37
C PRO A 31 12.25 -7.94 -44.83
N PRO A 32 11.10 -8.34 -45.39
CA PRO A 32 10.41 -9.55 -44.93
C PRO A 32 11.33 -10.76 -45.12
N GLN A 33 11.58 -11.49 -44.03
CA GLN A 33 12.26 -12.79 -44.09
C GLN A 33 11.20 -13.89 -44.24
N GLY A 34 11.10 -14.49 -45.43
CA GLY A 34 10.15 -15.56 -45.73
C GLY A 34 9.03 -15.15 -46.70
N LEU A 35 7.95 -15.93 -46.71
CA LEU A 35 6.78 -15.67 -47.55
C LEU A 35 6.00 -14.46 -47.02
N ARG A 36 5.55 -13.59 -47.92
CA ARG A 36 4.67 -12.48 -47.57
C ARG A 36 3.29 -13.00 -47.21
N GLU A 37 2.83 -12.69 -46.00
CA GLU A 37 1.46 -13.00 -45.60
C GLU A 37 0.46 -12.02 -46.24
N ASN A 38 -0.53 -12.60 -46.93
CA ASN A 38 -1.65 -11.88 -47.56
C ASN A 38 -2.96 -12.25 -46.87
N ASN A 39 -3.05 -12.00 -45.56
CA ASN A 39 -4.28 -12.23 -44.80
C ASN A 39 -5.38 -11.25 -45.26
N PRO A 40 -6.66 -11.68 -45.30
CA PRO A 40 -7.77 -10.79 -45.61
C PRO A 40 -7.76 -9.61 -44.64
N ARG A 41 -7.70 -8.38 -45.16
CA ARG A 41 -7.62 -7.16 -44.33
C ARG A 41 -8.95 -6.47 -44.10
N LEU A 42 -10.02 -7.06 -44.64
CA LEU A 42 -11.37 -6.56 -44.54
C LEU A 42 -12.22 -7.62 -43.82
N HIS A 43 -12.74 -7.28 -42.65
CA HIS A 43 -13.59 -8.16 -41.85
C HIS A 43 -14.94 -7.50 -41.56
N ALA A 44 -15.99 -8.30 -41.50
CA ALA A 44 -17.32 -7.87 -41.08
C ALA A 44 -17.80 -8.76 -39.95
N LEU A 45 -17.91 -8.21 -38.74
CA LEU A 45 -18.43 -8.88 -37.56
C LEU A 45 -19.92 -8.52 -37.44
N THR A 46 -20.81 -9.49 -37.64
CA THR A 46 -22.25 -9.24 -37.83
C THR A 46 -23.11 -9.93 -36.79
N GLY A 47 -24.15 -9.25 -36.32
CA GLY A 47 -25.22 -9.81 -35.48
C GLY A 47 -24.90 -9.88 -33.99
N ALA A 48 -23.86 -9.18 -33.53
CA ALA A 48 -23.48 -9.17 -32.12
C ALA A 48 -24.09 -7.99 -31.37
N ARG A 49 -24.19 -8.09 -30.05
CA ARG A 49 -24.40 -6.93 -29.18
C ARG A 49 -23.08 -6.18 -29.03
N ILE A 50 -22.99 -4.94 -29.50
CA ILE A 50 -21.73 -4.16 -29.52
C ILE A 50 -21.78 -3.08 -28.44
N VAL A 51 -20.90 -3.18 -27.45
CA VAL A 51 -20.71 -2.16 -26.41
C VAL A 51 -19.64 -1.17 -26.89
N VAL A 52 -20.07 -0.10 -27.55
CA VAL A 52 -19.14 0.84 -28.22
C VAL A 52 -18.36 1.71 -27.23
N ALA A 53 -18.96 1.98 -26.07
CA ALA A 53 -18.34 2.67 -24.94
C ALA A 53 -19.13 2.31 -23.66
N PRO A 54 -18.60 2.54 -22.45
CA PRO A 54 -19.35 2.33 -21.21
C PRO A 54 -20.73 3.00 -21.24
N GLY A 55 -21.79 2.20 -21.06
CA GLY A 55 -23.19 2.65 -21.09
C GLY A 55 -23.79 2.89 -22.49
N LYS A 56 -23.05 2.66 -23.58
CA LYS A 56 -23.53 2.81 -24.96
C LYS A 56 -23.47 1.49 -25.71
N VAL A 57 -24.63 1.02 -26.18
CA VAL A 57 -24.79 -0.31 -26.78
C VAL A 57 -25.53 -0.22 -28.12
N ILE A 58 -25.12 -1.04 -29.08
CA ILE A 58 -25.82 -1.30 -30.33
C ILE A 58 -26.23 -2.77 -30.32
N GLU A 59 -27.54 -3.01 -30.28
CA GLU A 59 -28.10 -4.36 -30.40
C GLU A 59 -28.12 -4.81 -31.86
N ASP A 60 -27.87 -6.10 -32.12
CA ASP A 60 -27.78 -6.70 -33.46
C ASP A 60 -26.87 -5.91 -34.42
N GLY A 61 -25.72 -5.48 -33.90
CA GLY A 61 -24.78 -4.60 -34.58
C GLY A 61 -23.90 -5.30 -35.62
N THR A 62 -23.43 -4.51 -36.58
CA THR A 62 -22.36 -4.85 -37.52
C THR A 62 -21.15 -3.94 -37.30
N LEU A 63 -19.96 -4.53 -37.33
CA LEU A 63 -18.67 -3.85 -37.23
C LEU A 63 -17.81 -4.21 -38.44
N LEU A 64 -17.36 -3.19 -39.18
CA LEU A 64 -16.47 -3.33 -40.33
C LEU A 64 -15.06 -2.94 -39.93
N LEU A 65 -14.10 -3.83 -40.19
CA LEU A 65 -12.68 -3.62 -39.90
C LEU A 65 -11.91 -3.61 -41.21
N ARG A 66 -11.06 -2.61 -41.41
CA ARG A 66 -10.19 -2.48 -42.58
C ARG A 66 -8.78 -2.12 -42.14
N ASP A 67 -7.80 -2.90 -42.59
CA ASP A 67 -6.36 -2.62 -42.37
C ASP A 67 -5.99 -2.37 -40.90
N GLY A 68 -6.59 -3.14 -39.99
CA GLY A 68 -6.35 -3.01 -38.55
C GLY A 68 -7.15 -1.90 -37.85
N LEU A 69 -7.97 -1.16 -38.58
CA LEU A 69 -8.78 -0.05 -38.08
C LEU A 69 -10.27 -0.36 -38.15
N ILE A 70 -11.04 0.30 -37.29
CA ILE A 70 -12.50 0.29 -37.33
C ILE A 70 -12.94 1.23 -38.45
N GLU A 71 -13.55 0.68 -39.51
CA GLU A 71 -14.06 1.44 -40.64
C GLU A 71 -15.45 2.00 -40.33
N ALA A 72 -16.35 1.18 -39.79
CA ALA A 72 -17.70 1.58 -39.41
C ALA A 72 -18.32 0.65 -38.36
N VAL A 73 -19.23 1.17 -37.54
CA VAL A 73 -20.01 0.42 -36.55
C VAL A 73 -21.46 0.91 -36.57
N GLY A 74 -22.44 -0.02 -36.57
CA GLY A 74 -23.86 0.35 -36.64
C GLY A 74 -24.80 -0.85 -36.82
N GLY A 75 -26.11 -0.65 -36.62
CA GLY A 75 -27.11 -1.73 -36.74
C GLY A 75 -27.45 -2.14 -38.18
N LYS A 76 -27.22 -1.29 -39.19
CA LYS A 76 -27.50 -1.58 -40.60
C LYS A 76 -26.36 -1.10 -41.48
N LEU A 77 -25.28 -1.85 -41.53
CA LEU A 77 -24.14 -1.59 -42.43
C LEU A 77 -24.18 -2.51 -43.65
N THR A 78 -23.86 -1.98 -44.82
CA THR A 78 -23.64 -2.79 -46.01
C THR A 78 -22.27 -3.45 -45.92
N ILE A 79 -22.23 -4.78 -45.96
CA ILE A 79 -20.97 -5.55 -45.94
C ILE A 79 -20.29 -5.38 -47.31
N PRO A 80 -19.07 -4.82 -47.38
CA PRO A 80 -18.40 -4.65 -48.67
C PRO A 80 -18.00 -6.01 -49.27
N ALA A 81 -17.97 -6.09 -50.60
CA ALA A 81 -17.52 -7.29 -51.31
C ALA A 81 -16.06 -7.63 -50.95
N GLY A 82 -15.78 -8.90 -50.68
CA GLY A 82 -14.44 -9.38 -50.28
C GLY A 82 -14.17 -9.33 -48.77
N ALA A 83 -15.10 -8.84 -47.95
CA ALA A 83 -14.99 -8.91 -46.49
C ALA A 83 -15.12 -10.36 -45.98
N ARG A 84 -14.22 -10.78 -45.09
CA ARG A 84 -14.42 -12.02 -44.32
C ARG A 84 -15.50 -11.79 -43.27
N VAL A 85 -16.62 -12.50 -43.40
CA VAL A 85 -17.78 -12.34 -42.53
C VAL A 85 -17.70 -13.27 -41.32
N TRP A 86 -17.85 -12.71 -40.13
CA TRP A 86 -17.94 -13.41 -38.85
C TRP A 86 -19.36 -13.25 -38.30
N LYS A 87 -20.11 -14.34 -38.20
CA LYS A 87 -21.47 -14.34 -37.66
C LYS A 87 -21.43 -14.53 -36.16
N LEU A 88 -21.75 -13.48 -35.40
CA LEU A 88 -21.56 -13.41 -33.95
C LEU A 88 -22.89 -13.24 -33.20
N ARG A 89 -23.95 -13.88 -33.69
CA ARG A 89 -25.26 -13.88 -33.03
C ARG A 89 -25.18 -14.43 -31.61
N GLY A 90 -25.80 -13.73 -30.67
CA GLY A 90 -25.76 -14.06 -29.24
C GLY A 90 -24.41 -13.78 -28.56
N ARG A 91 -23.45 -13.15 -29.26
CA ARG A 91 -22.15 -12.74 -28.69
C ARG A 91 -22.16 -11.25 -28.34
N VAL A 92 -21.25 -10.86 -27.46
CA VAL A 92 -21.04 -9.46 -27.07
C VAL A 92 -19.64 -9.01 -27.50
N ILE A 93 -19.55 -7.82 -28.11
CA ILE A 93 -18.27 -7.20 -28.51
C ILE A 93 -18.00 -6.01 -27.61
N TYR A 94 -16.82 -5.97 -27.01
CA TYR A 94 -16.29 -4.83 -26.23
C TYR A 94 -15.04 -4.27 -26.90
N ALA A 95 -14.69 -3.02 -26.58
CA ALA A 95 -13.35 -2.51 -26.87
C ALA A 95 -12.30 -3.32 -26.10
N GLY A 96 -11.11 -3.48 -26.70
CA GLY A 96 -9.97 -4.17 -26.10
C GLY A 96 -9.58 -3.59 -24.74
N PHE A 97 -9.34 -4.46 -23.75
CA PHE A 97 -8.95 -4.01 -22.42
C PHE A 97 -7.47 -3.60 -22.38
N ILE A 98 -7.16 -2.64 -21.50
CA ILE A 98 -5.81 -2.10 -21.29
C ILE A 98 -5.41 -2.36 -19.84
N ASP A 99 -4.43 -3.23 -19.63
CA ASP A 99 -3.85 -3.41 -18.30
C ASP A 99 -2.91 -2.25 -18.00
N SER A 100 -3.13 -1.55 -16.89
CA SER A 100 -2.40 -0.32 -16.58
C SER A 100 -1.13 -0.52 -15.75
N TYR A 101 -0.82 -1.73 -15.31
CA TYR A 101 0.41 -1.98 -14.56
C TYR A 101 0.79 -3.46 -14.58
N THR A 102 1.83 -3.82 -15.31
CA THR A 102 2.37 -5.18 -15.36
C THR A 102 3.89 -5.13 -15.39
N SER A 103 4.56 -6.27 -15.20
CA SER A 103 5.99 -6.42 -15.55
C SER A 103 6.18 -7.39 -16.73
N LEU A 104 5.13 -7.52 -17.56
CA LEU A 104 5.13 -8.40 -18.73
C LEU A 104 6.28 -8.02 -19.67
N ASP A 105 6.90 -9.04 -20.28
CA ASP A 105 8.01 -8.91 -21.23
C ASP A 105 9.29 -8.26 -20.69
N LEU A 106 9.39 -7.98 -19.37
CA LEU A 106 10.61 -7.48 -18.76
C LEU A 106 11.51 -8.62 -18.28
N PRO A 107 12.84 -8.46 -18.32
CA PRO A 107 13.77 -9.41 -17.74
C PRO A 107 13.64 -9.44 -16.21
N LYS A 108 14.04 -10.58 -15.62
CA LYS A 108 13.85 -10.86 -14.17
C LYS A 108 14.46 -9.82 -13.23
N ASP A 109 15.50 -9.11 -13.65
CA ASP A 109 16.17 -8.08 -12.86
C ASP A 109 15.42 -6.74 -12.82
N LEU A 110 14.49 -6.53 -13.75
CA LEU A 110 13.53 -5.41 -13.77
C LEU A 110 12.14 -5.81 -13.26
N GLN A 111 11.86 -7.11 -13.07
CA GLN A 111 10.63 -7.57 -12.44
C GLN A 111 10.67 -7.35 -10.91
N PRO A 112 9.50 -7.23 -10.25
CA PRO A 112 9.45 -7.12 -8.80
C PRO A 112 10.06 -8.36 -8.13
N PRO A 113 10.81 -8.20 -7.03
CA PRO A 113 11.41 -9.33 -6.33
C PRO A 113 10.32 -10.24 -5.77
N LYS A 114 10.50 -11.57 -5.91
CA LYS A 114 9.60 -12.54 -5.28
C LYS A 114 9.63 -12.36 -3.75
N PRO A 115 8.46 -12.34 -3.05
CA PRO A 115 8.41 -12.39 -1.60
C PRO A 115 9.17 -13.63 -1.12
N ARG A 116 10.21 -13.45 -0.30
CA ARG A 116 10.91 -14.56 0.36
C ARG A 116 10.39 -14.63 1.80
N PRO A 117 10.01 -15.81 2.33
CA PRO A 117 9.53 -15.96 3.70
C PRO A 117 10.48 -15.31 4.69
N GLU A 118 9.92 -14.69 5.74
CA GLU A 118 10.66 -14.31 6.94
C GLU A 118 10.99 -15.57 7.76
N GLU A 119 11.88 -16.44 7.25
CA GLU A 119 12.39 -17.56 8.05
C GLU A 119 13.66 -17.14 8.81
N GLY A 120 13.55 -17.20 10.13
CA GLY A 120 14.41 -18.00 11.03
C GLY A 120 15.94 -17.88 10.94
N GLU A 121 16.55 -17.56 12.08
CA GLU A 121 17.94 -17.79 12.50
C GLU A 121 19.09 -17.79 11.46
N ALA A 122 19.94 -16.78 11.64
CA ALA A 122 21.41 -16.78 11.53
C ALA A 122 22.10 -17.98 10.86
N ASN A 123 22.16 -17.99 9.53
CA ASN A 123 23.40 -18.36 8.85
C ASN A 123 24.27 -17.10 8.65
N GLU A 124 25.54 -17.18 9.08
CA GLU A 124 26.55 -16.12 9.01
C GLU A 124 26.61 -15.51 7.60
N ALA A 125 26.04 -14.32 7.43
CA ALA A 125 26.18 -13.57 6.19
C ALA A 125 27.61 -13.03 6.10
N LYS A 126 28.31 -13.36 5.00
CA LYS A 126 29.62 -12.74 4.67
C LYS A 126 29.50 -11.21 4.77
N PRO A 127 30.53 -10.51 5.28
CA PRO A 127 30.55 -9.05 5.30
C PRO A 127 30.26 -8.52 3.90
N PRO A 128 29.39 -7.52 3.73
CA PRO A 128 29.16 -6.93 2.42
C PRO A 128 30.47 -6.34 1.91
N GLU A 129 30.98 -6.87 0.80
CA GLU A 129 32.08 -6.22 0.07
C GLU A 129 31.66 -4.80 -0.30
N LYS A 130 32.57 -3.83 -0.11
CA LYS A 130 32.41 -2.48 -0.67
C LYS A 130 32.32 -2.63 -2.18
N LYS A 131 31.09 -2.64 -2.72
CA LYS A 131 30.92 -2.59 -4.18
C LYS A 131 31.46 -1.27 -4.69
N ALA A 132 32.16 -1.33 -5.83
CA ALA A 132 32.57 -0.14 -6.54
C ALA A 132 31.36 0.76 -6.83
N PRO A 133 31.56 2.08 -6.97
CA PRO A 133 30.52 2.97 -7.46
C PRO A 133 29.89 2.41 -8.75
N PRO A 134 28.61 2.71 -9.02
CA PRO A 134 27.99 2.38 -10.30
C PRO A 134 28.89 2.82 -11.46
N ALA A 135 29.08 1.96 -12.46
CA ALA A 135 29.89 2.29 -13.62
C ALA A 135 29.18 3.34 -14.49
N GLY A 136 29.93 4.29 -15.06
CA GLY A 136 29.39 5.33 -15.95
C GLY A 136 28.86 6.56 -15.22
N ALA A 137 28.04 7.36 -15.91
CA ALA A 137 27.45 8.61 -15.40
C ALA A 137 26.14 8.38 -14.64
N ALA A 138 26.06 7.31 -13.84
CA ALA A 138 24.87 6.90 -13.12
C ALA A 138 24.68 7.66 -11.79
N ALA A 139 23.51 7.54 -11.17
CA ALA A 139 23.29 8.04 -9.82
C ALA A 139 24.25 7.39 -8.82
N TRP A 140 24.61 8.12 -7.75
CA TRP A 140 25.45 7.59 -6.68
C TRP A 140 24.80 6.40 -5.94
N ASN A 141 23.47 6.32 -5.96
CA ASN A 141 22.69 5.25 -5.33
C ASN A 141 22.14 4.29 -6.39
N GLU A 142 22.47 3.00 -6.27
CA GLU A 142 22.06 1.94 -7.22
C GLU A 142 20.54 1.70 -7.31
N ARG A 143 19.75 2.27 -6.40
CA ARG A 143 18.28 2.22 -6.43
C ARG A 143 17.63 3.40 -7.14
N VAL A 144 18.44 4.35 -7.62
CA VAL A 144 17.97 5.48 -8.41
C VAL A 144 18.36 5.20 -9.86
N THR A 145 17.43 4.58 -10.61
CA THR A 145 17.65 4.21 -12.02
C THR A 145 16.56 4.76 -12.96
N PRO A 146 16.22 6.06 -12.90
CA PRO A 146 15.19 6.67 -13.75
C PRO A 146 15.56 6.69 -15.25
N GLU A 147 16.85 6.52 -15.58
CA GLU A 147 17.33 6.43 -16.96
C GLU A 147 16.95 5.13 -17.67
N ARG A 148 16.53 4.10 -16.91
CA ARG A 148 16.09 2.83 -17.49
C ARG A 148 14.76 3.00 -18.21
N ASN A 149 14.67 2.44 -19.39
CA ASN A 149 13.44 2.44 -20.17
C ASN A 149 12.97 1.00 -20.45
N ALA A 150 11.73 0.68 -20.07
CA ALA A 150 11.13 -0.61 -20.29
C ALA A 150 11.20 -1.04 -21.76
N ALA A 151 10.95 -0.12 -22.71
CA ALA A 151 10.96 -0.44 -24.14
C ALA A 151 12.30 -0.99 -24.64
N ASP A 152 13.41 -0.57 -24.03
CA ASP A 152 14.76 -0.99 -24.43
C ASP A 152 15.11 -2.40 -23.90
N ALA A 153 14.35 -2.90 -22.92
CA ALA A 153 14.59 -4.17 -22.24
C ALA A 153 13.59 -5.28 -22.62
N LEU A 154 12.60 -5.00 -23.47
CA LEU A 154 11.51 -5.94 -23.77
C LEU A 154 12.01 -7.22 -24.41
N THR A 155 11.54 -8.35 -23.88
CA THR A 155 11.66 -9.69 -24.43
C THR A 155 10.28 -10.33 -24.46
N ILE A 156 9.73 -10.53 -25.66
CA ILE A 156 8.34 -10.98 -25.84
C ILE A 156 8.11 -12.36 -25.21
N ASP A 157 7.33 -12.40 -24.14
CA ASP A 157 6.81 -13.61 -23.51
C ASP A 157 5.45 -13.94 -24.13
N ALA A 158 5.49 -14.80 -25.16
CA ALA A 158 4.29 -15.25 -25.85
C ALA A 158 3.27 -15.90 -24.89
N THR A 159 3.75 -16.59 -23.84
CA THR A 159 2.87 -17.26 -22.87
C THR A 159 2.18 -16.24 -21.97
N GLY A 160 2.92 -15.28 -21.43
CA GLY A 160 2.35 -14.19 -20.63
C GLY A 160 1.34 -13.35 -21.43
N THR A 161 1.67 -13.06 -22.68
CA THR A 161 0.80 -12.32 -23.61
C THR A 161 -0.49 -13.09 -23.89
N GLU A 162 -0.41 -14.39 -24.16
CA GLU A 162 -1.57 -15.27 -24.36
C GLU A 162 -2.49 -15.31 -23.14
N LYS A 163 -1.91 -15.45 -21.94
CA LYS A 163 -2.69 -15.43 -20.68
C LYS A 163 -3.50 -14.14 -20.51
N LEU A 164 -2.91 -12.98 -20.80
CA LEU A 164 -3.63 -11.70 -20.74
C LEU A 164 -4.68 -11.56 -21.85
N ARG A 165 -4.39 -12.03 -23.08
CA ARG A 165 -5.39 -12.10 -24.17
C ARG A 165 -6.59 -12.95 -23.79
N ASN A 166 -6.38 -14.08 -23.10
CA ASN A 166 -7.44 -14.95 -22.62
C ASN A 166 -8.35 -14.27 -21.58
N LEU A 167 -7.89 -13.18 -20.96
CA LEU A 167 -8.68 -12.34 -20.05
C LEU A 167 -9.37 -11.16 -20.77
N GLY A 168 -9.09 -10.93 -22.07
CA GLY A 168 -9.65 -9.83 -22.87
C GLY A 168 -8.73 -8.61 -22.99
N PHE A 169 -7.51 -8.67 -22.45
CA PHE A 169 -6.55 -7.59 -22.64
C PHE A 169 -5.98 -7.62 -24.06
N THR A 170 -5.81 -6.44 -24.64
CA THR A 170 -5.23 -6.22 -25.97
C THR A 170 -3.98 -5.36 -25.92
N SER A 171 -3.75 -4.68 -24.78
CA SER A 171 -2.59 -3.85 -24.52
C SER A 171 -2.28 -3.87 -23.03
N ALA A 172 -1.02 -3.66 -22.67
CA ALA A 172 -0.56 -3.62 -21.29
C ALA A 172 0.53 -2.55 -21.11
N LEU A 173 0.54 -1.90 -19.95
CA LEU A 173 1.66 -1.10 -19.51
C LEU A 173 2.70 -2.04 -18.89
N SER A 174 3.87 -2.13 -19.50
CA SER A 174 5.02 -2.84 -18.95
C SER A 174 5.88 -1.86 -18.13
N ALA A 175 5.95 -2.09 -16.83
CA ALA A 175 6.53 -1.21 -15.83
C ALA A 175 7.64 -1.91 -15.04
N PRO A 176 8.80 -1.24 -14.85
CA PRO A 176 9.87 -1.79 -14.03
C PRO A 176 9.47 -1.84 -12.56
N GLY A 177 9.85 -2.93 -11.88
CA GLY A 177 9.42 -3.28 -10.53
C GLY A 177 10.52 -3.26 -9.47
N ARG A 178 11.72 -2.74 -9.78
CA ARG A 178 12.88 -2.76 -8.86
C ARG A 178 13.59 -1.42 -8.76
N GLY A 179 13.91 -1.02 -7.53
CA GLY A 179 14.52 0.27 -7.19
C GLY A 179 13.54 1.24 -6.53
N VAL A 180 14.09 2.34 -6.03
CA VAL A 180 13.31 3.47 -5.52
C VAL A 180 12.81 4.31 -6.70
N PHE A 181 13.70 4.68 -7.63
CA PHE A 181 13.33 5.14 -8.97
C PHE A 181 13.61 4.01 -9.94
N ARG A 182 12.57 3.49 -10.56
CA ARG A 182 12.61 2.23 -11.31
C ARG A 182 12.81 2.42 -12.80
N GLY A 183 12.65 3.65 -13.30
CA GLY A 183 12.68 3.96 -14.72
C GLY A 183 11.29 4.09 -15.33
N SER A 184 11.29 4.28 -16.65
CA SER A 184 10.09 4.54 -17.41
C SER A 184 9.42 3.29 -17.97
N SER A 185 8.09 3.27 -17.91
CA SER A 185 7.25 2.23 -18.52
C SER A 185 7.00 2.46 -20.01
N ALA A 186 6.67 1.37 -20.70
CA ALA A 186 6.25 1.34 -22.10
C ALA A 186 4.84 0.76 -22.22
N LEU A 187 4.01 1.34 -23.09
CA LEU A 187 2.72 0.75 -23.46
C LEU A 187 2.94 -0.20 -24.65
N ILE A 188 2.54 -1.46 -24.50
CA ILE A 188 2.67 -2.49 -25.53
C ILE A 188 1.30 -3.02 -25.96
N ASN A 189 1.17 -3.46 -27.20
CA ASN A 189 0.07 -4.32 -27.63
C ASN A 189 0.38 -5.77 -27.23
N LEU A 190 -0.65 -6.60 -27.19
CA LEU A 190 -0.53 -8.02 -26.88
C LEU A 190 -0.62 -8.88 -28.16
N GLY A 191 -0.06 -8.39 -29.27
CA GLY A 191 -0.04 -9.07 -30.56
C GLY A 191 1.09 -10.09 -30.67
N SER A 192 1.28 -10.62 -31.89
CA SER A 192 2.45 -11.42 -32.27
C SER A 192 3.40 -10.57 -33.12
N GLY A 193 4.70 -10.64 -32.84
CA GLY A 193 5.71 -9.82 -33.53
C GLY A 193 6.96 -9.59 -32.68
N ASP A 194 7.89 -8.77 -33.22
CA ASP A 194 9.07 -8.28 -32.51
C ASP A 194 8.76 -6.98 -31.73
N GLY A 195 9.74 -6.48 -30.97
CA GLY A 195 9.60 -5.24 -30.18
C GLY A 195 9.13 -4.04 -31.00
N ASN A 196 9.54 -3.94 -32.27
CA ASN A 196 9.16 -2.85 -33.18
C ASN A 196 7.67 -2.84 -33.52
N ARG A 197 7.01 -4.00 -33.44
CA ARG A 197 5.58 -4.16 -33.74
C ARG A 197 4.69 -4.06 -32.51
N VAL A 198 5.21 -4.41 -31.33
CA VAL A 198 4.40 -4.44 -30.11
C VAL A 198 4.45 -3.15 -29.31
N VAL A 199 5.53 -2.36 -29.40
CA VAL A 199 5.64 -1.10 -28.66
C VAL A 199 4.72 -0.03 -29.25
N LEU A 200 3.71 0.39 -28.49
CA LEU A 200 2.77 1.45 -28.87
C LEU A 200 3.28 2.83 -28.45
N VAL A 201 3.78 2.93 -27.21
CA VAL A 201 4.40 4.15 -26.68
C VAL A 201 5.65 3.73 -25.90
N PRO A 202 6.86 4.10 -26.36
CA PRO A 202 8.11 3.57 -25.80
C PRO A 202 8.44 4.13 -24.40
N LYS A 203 7.95 5.33 -24.06
CA LYS A 203 8.22 6.00 -22.78
C LYS A 203 6.97 6.76 -22.35
N LEU A 204 6.37 6.36 -21.23
CA LEU A 204 5.04 6.85 -20.86
C LEU A 204 4.94 7.40 -19.43
N ALA A 205 5.53 6.74 -18.44
CA ALA A 205 5.48 7.17 -17.04
C ALA A 205 6.71 6.69 -16.26
N GLU A 206 7.19 7.52 -15.33
CA GLU A 206 8.25 7.18 -14.36
C GLU A 206 7.66 6.43 -13.17
N HIS A 207 8.33 5.37 -12.70
CA HIS A 207 7.84 4.53 -11.60
C HIS A 207 8.70 4.69 -10.34
N ILE A 208 8.04 4.95 -9.22
CA ILE A 208 8.67 5.17 -7.92
C ILE A 208 8.04 4.24 -6.87
N ALA A 209 8.85 3.72 -5.95
CA ALA A 209 8.36 2.97 -4.80
C ALA A 209 9.19 3.27 -3.54
N PHE A 210 8.58 3.02 -2.38
CA PHE A 210 9.25 3.12 -1.08
C PHE A 210 10.14 1.91 -0.76
N GLU A 211 10.88 1.40 -1.75
CA GLU A 211 11.72 0.21 -1.63
C GLU A 211 12.87 0.42 -0.63
N GLN A 212 13.15 -0.60 0.18
CA GLN A 212 14.16 -0.61 1.22
C GLN A 212 15.05 -1.86 1.09
N SER A 213 16.31 -1.74 1.49
CA SER A 213 17.20 -2.89 1.72
C SER A 213 16.62 -3.81 2.80
N ARG A 214 16.86 -5.11 2.64
CA ARG A 214 16.75 -6.03 3.78
C ARG A 214 17.79 -5.66 4.83
N PHE A 215 17.47 -5.79 6.13
CA PHE A 215 18.31 -5.37 7.28
C PHE A 215 19.78 -5.89 7.25
N ARG A 216 20.09 -6.92 6.45
CA ARG A 216 21.44 -7.48 6.27
C ARG A 216 22.23 -6.90 5.09
N GLU A 217 21.59 -6.17 4.19
CA GLU A 217 22.25 -5.42 3.13
C GLU A 217 22.65 -4.06 3.73
N ASP A 218 23.93 -3.83 4.02
CA ASP A 218 24.45 -2.52 4.48
C ASP A 218 24.40 -1.48 3.33
N ARG A 219 23.23 -1.25 2.72
CA ARG A 219 23.02 -0.32 1.60
C ARG A 219 21.87 0.63 1.86
N TYR A 220 22.13 1.91 1.73
CA TYR A 220 21.10 2.94 1.90
C TYR A 220 20.06 2.89 0.76
N PRO A 221 18.75 3.00 1.06
CA PRO A 221 18.14 3.04 2.38
C PRO A 221 17.82 1.63 2.92
N VAL A 222 17.81 1.45 4.26
CA VAL A 222 17.23 0.27 4.96
C VAL A 222 15.93 0.59 5.68
N SER A 223 15.45 1.83 5.60
CA SER A 223 14.26 2.31 6.29
C SER A 223 13.31 3.07 5.36
N LEU A 224 12.03 3.14 5.72
CA LEU A 224 11.03 3.88 4.97
C LEU A 224 11.37 5.38 4.89
N MET A 225 11.79 5.95 6.01
CA MET A 225 12.20 7.35 6.06
C MET A 225 13.41 7.62 5.17
N GLY A 226 14.34 6.65 5.04
CA GLY A 226 15.47 6.71 4.13
C GLY A 226 15.04 6.69 2.66
N SER A 227 14.05 5.86 2.29
CA SER A 227 13.55 5.83 0.90
C SER A 227 12.82 7.13 0.54
N ILE A 228 12.02 7.69 1.45
CA ILE A 228 11.37 9.00 1.25
C ILE A 228 12.40 10.12 1.15
N ALA A 229 13.43 10.12 2.01
CA ALA A 229 14.49 11.12 1.93
C ALA A 229 15.32 11.01 0.65
N LEU A 230 15.58 9.79 0.17
CA LEU A 230 16.22 9.56 -1.12
C LEU A 230 15.38 10.11 -2.27
N ILE A 231 14.06 9.86 -2.28
CA ILE A 231 13.14 10.42 -3.28
C ILE A 231 13.21 11.95 -3.27
N ARG A 232 13.08 12.55 -2.09
CA ARG A 232 13.11 14.01 -1.92
C ARG A 232 14.43 14.62 -2.38
N GLN A 233 15.56 14.06 -1.94
CA GLN A 233 16.88 14.55 -2.34
C GLN A 233 17.10 14.38 -3.84
N THR A 234 16.66 13.27 -4.45
CA THR A 234 16.81 13.02 -5.89
C THR A 234 16.03 14.03 -6.72
N PHE A 235 14.80 14.39 -6.35
CA PHE A 235 14.05 15.43 -7.07
C PHE A 235 14.67 16.83 -6.90
N LEU A 236 15.18 17.16 -5.70
CA LEU A 236 15.95 18.40 -5.49
C LEU A 236 17.23 18.44 -6.33
N ASP A 237 17.90 17.29 -6.47
CA ASP A 237 19.10 17.13 -7.27
C ASP A 237 18.81 17.23 -8.76
N ALA A 238 17.69 16.69 -9.24
CA ALA A 238 17.26 16.81 -10.63
C ALA A 238 16.98 18.28 -11.01
N ASP A 239 16.28 19.04 -10.16
CA ASP A 239 16.05 20.47 -10.38
C ASP A 239 17.38 21.26 -10.34
N TRP A 240 18.24 20.98 -9.36
CA TRP A 240 19.56 21.59 -9.28
C TRP A 240 20.38 21.31 -10.54
N TYR A 241 20.43 20.05 -10.99
CA TYR A 241 21.19 19.61 -12.14
C TYR A 241 20.76 20.36 -13.41
N ARG A 242 19.44 20.42 -13.66
CA ARG A 242 18.87 21.21 -14.77
C ARG A 242 19.30 22.68 -14.72
N ARG A 243 19.20 23.32 -13.55
CA ARG A 243 19.58 24.73 -13.38
C ARG A 243 21.09 24.95 -13.52
N ALA A 244 21.91 24.03 -13.01
CA ALA A 244 23.36 24.09 -13.08
C ALA A 244 23.84 23.92 -14.53
N GLN A 245 23.29 22.95 -15.27
CA GLN A 245 23.56 22.76 -16.69
C GLN A 245 23.16 24.01 -17.50
N ALA A 246 21.95 24.55 -17.28
CA ALA A 246 21.51 25.77 -17.96
C ALA A 246 22.37 27.00 -17.63
N ALA A 247 22.86 27.13 -16.40
CA ALA A 247 23.79 28.19 -16.02
C ALA A 247 25.16 28.03 -16.71
N TYR A 248 25.70 26.81 -16.73
CA TYR A 248 26.96 26.50 -17.38
C TYR A 248 26.91 26.74 -18.90
N SER A 249 25.87 26.25 -19.59
CA SER A 249 25.71 26.41 -21.04
C SER A 249 25.55 27.86 -21.50
N ARG A 250 25.07 28.76 -20.63
CA ARG A 250 24.95 30.20 -20.93
C ARG A 250 26.22 31.00 -20.63
N SER A 251 27.17 30.43 -19.88
CA SER A 251 28.38 31.15 -19.47
C SER A 251 29.49 30.98 -20.50
N ALA A 252 30.18 32.07 -20.83
CA ALA A 252 31.32 32.05 -21.75
C ALA A 252 32.63 31.57 -21.09
N ALA A 253 32.77 31.72 -19.76
CA ALA A 253 33.90 31.23 -18.95
C ALA A 253 33.64 31.41 -17.44
N GLY A 254 34.41 30.72 -16.58
CA GLY A 254 34.49 31.02 -15.14
C GLY A 254 33.58 30.21 -14.21
N LEU A 255 32.76 29.29 -14.75
CA LEU A 255 32.00 28.32 -13.95
C LEU A 255 32.68 26.95 -13.96
N VAL A 256 32.70 26.29 -12.81
CA VAL A 256 33.06 24.86 -12.74
C VAL A 256 32.02 24.07 -13.53
N ARG A 257 32.47 23.13 -14.36
CA ARG A 257 31.57 22.26 -15.11
C ARG A 257 30.77 21.38 -14.14
N PRO A 258 29.43 21.36 -14.20
CA PRO A 258 28.65 20.40 -13.42
C PRO A 258 29.02 18.97 -13.84
N GLU A 259 28.83 18.02 -12.92
CA GLU A 259 29.02 16.60 -13.26
C GLU A 259 28.08 16.19 -14.41
N THR A 260 28.39 15.06 -15.05
CA THR A 260 27.43 14.41 -15.96
C THR A 260 26.70 13.35 -15.16
N ASN A 261 25.38 13.42 -15.13
CA ASN A 261 24.54 12.48 -14.40
C ASN A 261 23.29 12.13 -15.22
N GLU A 262 23.27 10.94 -15.81
CA GLU A 262 22.19 10.46 -16.70
C GLU A 262 20.89 10.22 -15.95
N ALA A 263 20.98 9.74 -14.70
CA ALA A 263 19.82 9.54 -13.85
C ALA A 263 19.09 10.87 -13.56
N LEU A 264 19.82 11.91 -13.17
CA LEU A 264 19.22 13.22 -12.93
C LEU A 264 18.69 13.87 -14.20
N ALA A 265 19.34 13.66 -15.34
CA ALA A 265 18.87 14.13 -16.65
C ALA A 265 17.55 13.44 -17.05
N ALA A 266 17.41 12.14 -16.82
CA ALA A 266 16.23 11.36 -17.18
C ALA A 266 14.94 11.82 -16.46
N LEU A 267 15.09 12.47 -15.30
CA LEU A 267 13.97 12.96 -14.47
C LEU A 267 13.38 14.30 -14.93
N GLU A 268 13.95 14.99 -15.92
CA GLU A 268 13.50 16.33 -16.32
C GLU A 268 12.00 16.39 -16.63
N GLU A 269 11.48 15.42 -17.39
CA GLU A 269 10.06 15.38 -17.76
C GLU A 269 9.14 15.07 -16.57
N ALA A 270 9.57 14.21 -15.66
CA ALA A 270 8.84 13.87 -14.45
C ALA A 270 8.79 15.07 -13.49
N SER A 271 9.93 15.71 -13.23
CA SER A 271 10.05 16.87 -12.34
C SER A 271 9.38 18.13 -12.87
N THR A 272 9.04 18.18 -14.16
CA THR A 272 8.31 19.30 -14.78
C THR A 272 6.86 18.94 -15.12
N ALA A 273 6.34 17.84 -14.56
CA ALA A 273 4.98 17.33 -14.75
C ALA A 273 4.58 17.05 -16.22
N LYS A 274 5.55 16.93 -17.12
CA LYS A 274 5.34 16.54 -18.53
C LYS A 274 5.10 15.03 -18.66
N MET A 275 5.80 14.25 -17.85
CA MET A 275 5.62 12.80 -17.75
C MET A 275 4.94 12.47 -16.41
N PRO A 276 3.91 11.60 -16.39
CA PRO A 276 3.32 11.09 -15.16
C PRO A 276 4.34 10.36 -14.27
N VAL A 277 4.14 10.45 -12.96
CA VAL A 277 4.90 9.71 -11.95
C VAL A 277 3.96 8.76 -11.22
N VAL A 278 4.25 7.46 -11.29
CA VAL A 278 3.45 6.39 -10.71
C VAL A 278 4.12 5.94 -9.41
N PHE A 279 3.42 6.09 -8.28
CA PHE A 279 3.89 5.62 -6.98
C PHE A 279 3.25 4.28 -6.61
N GLU A 280 4.08 3.29 -6.28
CA GLU A 280 3.58 2.02 -5.76
C GLU A 280 3.46 2.06 -4.23
N ALA A 281 2.24 1.89 -3.73
CA ALA A 281 1.95 1.82 -2.30
C ALA A 281 1.85 0.38 -1.79
N GLN A 282 2.31 0.14 -0.56
CA GLN A 282 2.18 -1.16 0.11
C GLN A 282 1.03 -1.20 1.12
N ASP A 283 0.71 -0.07 1.74
CA ASP A 283 -0.36 0.07 2.74
C ASP A 283 -1.12 1.41 2.59
N GLU A 284 -2.15 1.63 3.41
CA GLU A 284 -2.94 2.87 3.42
C GLU A 284 -2.12 4.14 3.74
N LEU A 285 -1.09 4.02 4.56
CA LEU A 285 -0.23 5.16 4.92
C LEU A 285 0.73 5.53 3.78
N ASP A 286 1.12 4.56 2.95
CA ASP A 286 1.90 4.80 1.73
C ASP A 286 1.14 5.57 0.67
N LEU A 287 -0.17 5.36 0.56
CA LEU A 287 -1.02 6.19 -0.28
C LEU A 287 -0.91 7.66 0.17
N LEU A 288 -1.01 7.93 1.48
CA LEU A 288 -0.89 9.28 2.04
C LEU A 288 0.52 9.88 1.83
N ARG A 289 1.58 9.07 1.98
CA ARG A 289 2.97 9.50 1.76
C ARG A 289 3.22 9.85 0.29
N ALA A 290 2.71 9.04 -0.63
CA ALA A 290 2.80 9.30 -2.06
C ALA A 290 2.05 10.58 -2.44
N LEU A 291 0.83 10.78 -1.94
CA LEU A 291 0.06 12.01 -2.15
C LEU A 291 0.82 13.25 -1.65
N ARG A 292 1.48 13.16 -0.49
CA ARG A 292 2.33 14.25 0.04
C ARG A 292 3.50 14.56 -0.88
N LEU A 293 4.19 13.55 -1.43
CA LEU A 293 5.29 13.77 -2.37
C LEU A 293 4.82 14.35 -3.71
N VAL A 294 3.64 13.91 -4.18
CA VAL A 294 3.00 14.47 -5.37
C VAL A 294 2.71 15.96 -5.19
N ASP A 295 2.17 16.35 -4.03
CA ASP A 295 1.91 17.76 -3.70
C ASP A 295 3.22 18.55 -3.50
N GLU A 296 4.17 18.02 -2.71
CA GLU A 296 5.45 18.67 -2.37
C GLU A 296 6.27 19.05 -3.61
N PHE A 297 6.23 18.23 -4.66
CA PHE A 297 6.98 18.45 -5.90
C PHE A 297 6.10 18.82 -7.10
N HIS A 298 4.80 19.06 -6.88
CA HIS A 298 3.82 19.40 -7.93
C HIS A 298 3.84 18.42 -9.12
N LEU A 299 3.93 17.12 -8.82
CA LEU A 299 4.04 16.07 -9.82
C LEU A 299 2.69 15.76 -10.47
N ARG A 300 2.72 15.26 -11.71
CA ARG A 300 1.56 14.58 -12.30
C ARG A 300 1.47 13.16 -11.75
N GLY A 301 0.95 13.01 -10.54
CA GLY A 301 0.93 11.75 -9.79
C GLY A 301 -0.16 10.76 -10.22
N LEU A 302 0.16 9.46 -10.14
CA LEU A 302 -0.77 8.34 -10.11
C LEU A 302 -0.35 7.37 -9.00
N LEU A 303 -1.30 6.60 -8.45
CA LEU A 303 -1.02 5.59 -7.43
C LEU A 303 -1.27 4.20 -7.99
N VAL A 304 -0.36 3.25 -7.76
CA VAL A 304 -0.68 1.82 -7.81
C VAL A 304 -1.19 1.44 -6.43
N GLY A 305 -2.45 1.04 -6.41
CA GLY A 305 -3.17 0.69 -5.20
C GLY A 305 -2.70 -0.61 -4.54
N ASN A 306 -3.24 -0.86 -3.37
CA ASN A 306 -2.94 -2.00 -2.51
C ASN A 306 -4.18 -2.64 -1.88
N GLY A 307 -5.39 -2.16 -2.19
CA GLY A 307 -6.65 -2.69 -1.68
C GLY A 307 -7.17 -1.98 -0.43
N TYR A 308 -6.40 -1.07 0.17
CA TYR A 308 -6.78 -0.29 1.36
C TYR A 308 -7.28 1.14 1.04
N GLU A 309 -7.47 1.49 -0.24
CA GLU A 309 -7.86 2.85 -0.65
C GLU A 309 -9.15 3.32 0.03
N TYR A 310 -10.07 2.40 0.28
CA TYR A 310 -11.32 2.67 1.01
C TYR A 310 -11.15 3.22 2.43
N ARG A 311 -9.96 3.11 3.04
CA ARG A 311 -9.65 3.66 4.37
C ARG A 311 -9.12 5.10 4.34
N VAL A 312 -8.77 5.61 3.15
CA VAL A 312 -8.21 6.95 2.91
C VAL A 312 -8.94 7.70 1.78
N MET A 313 -10.24 7.42 1.65
CA MET A 313 -11.06 7.89 0.53
C MET A 313 -11.18 9.41 0.49
N ASP A 314 -11.27 10.07 1.65
CA ASP A 314 -11.35 11.52 1.76
C ASP A 314 -10.07 12.19 1.22
N GLU A 315 -8.90 11.63 1.54
CA GLU A 315 -7.62 12.15 1.07
C GLU A 315 -7.42 11.92 -0.43
N LEU A 316 -7.82 10.75 -0.94
CA LEU A 316 -7.79 10.46 -2.38
C LEU A 316 -8.73 11.39 -3.17
N GLN A 317 -9.93 11.64 -2.64
CA GLN A 317 -10.90 12.55 -3.25
C GLN A 317 -10.39 14.00 -3.24
N ALA A 318 -9.77 14.44 -2.14
CA ALA A 318 -9.18 15.77 -2.03
C ALA A 318 -8.01 15.96 -3.01
N ALA A 319 -7.13 14.95 -3.15
CA ALA A 319 -5.98 15.01 -4.04
C ALA A 319 -6.34 14.88 -5.53
N ARG A 320 -7.49 14.26 -5.86
CA ARG A 320 -7.94 13.97 -7.24
C ARG A 320 -6.93 13.14 -8.03
N THR A 321 -6.12 12.35 -7.34
CA THR A 321 -5.08 11.50 -7.94
C THR A 321 -5.69 10.20 -8.44
N PRO A 322 -5.50 9.83 -9.72
CA PRO A 322 -5.99 8.55 -10.23
C PRO A 322 -5.31 7.34 -9.59
N VAL A 323 -6.05 6.24 -9.48
CA VAL A 323 -5.58 4.99 -8.86
C VAL A 323 -5.63 3.82 -9.85
N ILE A 324 -4.53 3.08 -9.99
CA ILE A 324 -4.47 1.80 -10.68
C ILE A 324 -4.70 0.72 -9.61
N VAL A 325 -5.85 0.05 -9.65
CA VAL A 325 -6.36 -0.82 -8.58
C VAL A 325 -6.09 -2.29 -8.93
N PRO A 326 -5.18 -2.97 -8.21
CA PRO A 326 -5.09 -4.42 -8.27
C PRO A 326 -6.35 -5.04 -7.68
N LEU A 327 -6.84 -6.11 -8.28
CA LEU A 327 -7.91 -6.92 -7.70
C LEU A 327 -7.32 -7.93 -6.68
N ASP A 328 -6.28 -7.52 -5.95
CA ASP A 328 -5.57 -8.37 -4.99
C ASP A 328 -6.08 -8.23 -3.55
N PHE A 329 -7.34 -8.58 -3.32
CA PHE A 329 -7.91 -8.60 -1.96
C PHE A 329 -7.76 -9.99 -1.31
N PRO A 330 -7.64 -10.06 0.04
CA PRO A 330 -7.38 -11.30 0.76
C PRO A 330 -8.53 -12.32 0.64
N GLY A 331 -8.16 -13.60 0.72
CA GLY A 331 -9.11 -14.71 0.87
C GLY A 331 -9.65 -14.84 2.29
N ALA A 332 -10.65 -15.71 2.49
CA ALA A 332 -11.20 -15.97 3.82
C ALA A 332 -10.10 -16.43 4.80
N PRO A 333 -9.92 -15.75 5.95
CA PRO A 333 -8.90 -16.10 6.93
C PRO A 333 -9.16 -17.47 7.54
N GLU A 334 -8.10 -18.10 8.04
CA GLU A 334 -8.20 -19.39 8.72
C GLU A 334 -8.77 -19.19 10.12
N VAL A 335 -10.06 -19.53 10.30
CA VAL A 335 -10.80 -19.31 11.55
C VAL A 335 -11.53 -20.57 12.01
N GLU A 336 -11.16 -21.74 11.49
CA GLU A 336 -11.89 -23.00 11.72
C GLU A 336 -11.75 -23.54 13.14
N THR A 337 -10.73 -23.09 13.89
CA THR A 337 -10.58 -23.38 15.31
C THR A 337 -10.61 -22.10 16.13
N PRO A 338 -11.04 -22.15 17.40
CA PRO A 338 -11.07 -20.97 18.27
C PRO A 338 -9.69 -20.29 18.43
N GLU A 339 -8.61 -21.06 18.48
CA GLU A 339 -7.24 -20.54 18.61
C GLU A 339 -6.85 -19.73 17.37
N LYS A 340 -7.12 -20.29 16.18
CA LYS A 340 -6.86 -19.57 14.93
C LYS A 340 -7.71 -18.31 14.81
N ALA A 341 -8.99 -18.38 15.19
CA ALA A 341 -9.87 -17.22 15.17
C ALA A 341 -9.42 -16.11 16.15
N LEU A 342 -8.87 -16.48 17.31
CA LEU A 342 -8.34 -15.53 18.30
C LEU A 342 -7.09 -14.79 17.80
N ASP A 343 -6.27 -15.43 16.97
CA ASP A 343 -5.04 -14.87 16.41
C ASP A 343 -5.29 -13.87 15.26
N ILE A 344 -6.49 -13.87 14.65
CA ILE A 344 -6.82 -12.92 13.58
C ILE A 344 -7.35 -11.61 14.19
N PRO A 345 -6.67 -10.47 14.00
CA PRO A 345 -7.11 -9.20 14.54
C PRO A 345 -8.33 -8.63 13.78
N LEU A 346 -9.08 -7.74 14.43
CA LEU A 346 -10.34 -7.21 13.89
C LEU A 346 -10.14 -6.42 12.58
N ASP A 347 -9.04 -5.69 12.43
CA ASP A 347 -8.74 -4.93 11.22
C ASP A 347 -8.47 -5.83 10.01
N GLU A 348 -7.89 -7.03 10.20
CA GLU A 348 -7.70 -8.02 9.14
C GLU A 348 -9.03 -8.61 8.70
N LEU A 349 -9.91 -8.98 9.64
CA LEU A 349 -11.27 -9.44 9.34
C LEU A 349 -12.09 -8.37 8.60
N GLN A 350 -11.99 -7.11 9.05
CA GLN A 350 -12.62 -5.98 8.37
C GLN A 350 -12.04 -5.76 6.98
N HIS A 351 -10.72 -5.94 6.80
CA HIS A 351 -10.10 -5.84 5.48
C HIS A 351 -10.58 -6.93 4.53
N TRP A 352 -10.61 -8.18 5.00
CA TRP A 352 -11.15 -9.29 4.22
C TRP A 352 -12.57 -9.05 3.73
N ASP A 353 -13.43 -8.52 4.59
CA ASP A 353 -14.80 -8.23 4.19
C ASP A 353 -14.88 -7.01 3.25
N GLN A 354 -14.17 -5.91 3.54
CA GLN A 354 -14.38 -4.63 2.85
C GLN A 354 -13.55 -4.45 1.57
N ALA A 355 -12.39 -5.09 1.44
CA ALA A 355 -11.51 -4.91 0.29
C ALA A 355 -12.17 -5.20 -1.08
N PRO A 356 -13.07 -6.19 -1.23
CA PRO A 356 -13.83 -6.38 -2.47
C PRO A 356 -14.73 -5.19 -2.87
N ASP A 357 -15.17 -4.36 -1.91
CA ASP A 357 -16.02 -3.18 -2.14
C ASP A 357 -15.21 -2.00 -2.70
N ASN A 358 -13.88 -2.08 -2.63
CA ASN A 358 -12.97 -0.97 -2.88
C ASN A 358 -13.16 -0.30 -4.27
N PRO A 359 -13.25 -1.04 -5.40
CA PRO A 359 -13.55 -0.42 -6.69
C PRO A 359 -14.90 0.29 -6.74
N ALA A 360 -15.92 -0.24 -6.04
CA ALA A 360 -17.24 0.37 -5.98
C ALA A 360 -17.20 1.69 -5.19
N ARG A 361 -16.44 1.74 -4.09
CA ARG A 361 -16.24 2.94 -3.28
C ARG A 361 -15.48 4.03 -4.04
N LEU A 362 -14.42 3.67 -4.77
CA LEU A 362 -13.71 4.60 -5.66
C LEU A 362 -14.63 5.18 -6.74
N ALA A 363 -15.46 4.33 -7.36
CA ALA A 363 -16.44 4.77 -8.35
C ALA A 363 -17.48 5.74 -7.75
N ALA A 364 -18.00 5.43 -6.55
CA ALA A 364 -18.98 6.28 -5.85
C ALA A 364 -18.39 7.63 -5.42
N ALA A 365 -17.10 7.66 -5.05
CA ALA A 365 -16.38 8.89 -4.70
C ALA A 365 -15.97 9.74 -5.93
N GLY A 366 -16.16 9.22 -7.16
CA GLY A 366 -15.79 9.89 -8.40
C GLY A 366 -14.28 9.93 -8.67
N ILE A 367 -13.50 9.06 -8.00
CA ILE A 367 -12.04 8.98 -8.20
C ILE A 367 -11.77 8.18 -9.48
N PRO A 368 -11.02 8.72 -10.46
CA PRO A 368 -10.66 7.96 -11.66
C PRO A 368 -9.80 6.75 -11.31
N PHE A 369 -10.22 5.56 -11.72
CA PHE A 369 -9.43 4.35 -11.51
C PHE A 369 -9.36 3.45 -12.74
N ALA A 370 -8.25 2.72 -12.85
CA ALA A 370 -8.06 1.64 -13.82
C ALA A 370 -7.86 0.32 -13.07
N LEU A 371 -8.32 -0.80 -13.64
CA LEU A 371 -8.12 -2.13 -13.06
C LEU A 371 -6.89 -2.79 -13.65
N THR A 372 -6.17 -3.60 -12.86
CA THR A 372 -4.96 -4.31 -13.31
C THR A 372 -4.94 -5.76 -12.83
N THR A 373 -4.24 -6.62 -13.58
CA THR A 373 -3.91 -7.99 -13.18
C THR A 373 -2.72 -8.08 -12.24
N ALA A 374 -2.03 -6.97 -11.95
CA ALA A 374 -0.92 -6.94 -11.01
C ALA A 374 -1.27 -7.59 -9.66
N ARG A 375 -0.25 -8.16 -9.02
CA ARG A 375 -0.29 -8.81 -7.70
C ARG A 375 -1.16 -10.08 -7.59
N LEU A 376 -1.98 -10.39 -8.59
CA LEU A 376 -2.62 -11.70 -8.68
C LEU A 376 -1.57 -12.78 -8.91
N ALA A 377 -1.53 -13.79 -8.04
CA ALA A 377 -0.62 -14.93 -8.18
C ALA A 377 -0.95 -15.77 -9.42
N ARG A 378 -2.24 -15.85 -9.78
CA ARG A 378 -2.75 -16.56 -10.97
C ARG A 378 -3.82 -15.72 -11.66
N PRO A 379 -3.43 -14.68 -12.42
CA PRO A 379 -4.38 -13.80 -13.09
C PRO A 379 -5.43 -14.55 -13.93
N GLU A 380 -5.02 -15.62 -14.61
CA GLU A 380 -5.86 -16.47 -15.47
C GLU A 380 -7.03 -17.16 -14.72
N GLU A 381 -6.86 -17.42 -13.43
CA GLU A 381 -7.86 -18.04 -12.56
C GLU A 381 -8.65 -17.00 -11.75
N GLN A 382 -7.98 -15.92 -11.35
CA GLN A 382 -8.45 -15.01 -10.31
C GLN A 382 -9.16 -13.76 -10.85
N PHE A 383 -8.71 -13.19 -11.98
CA PHE A 383 -9.11 -11.84 -12.40
C PHE A 383 -10.64 -11.69 -12.56
N TRP A 384 -11.28 -12.51 -13.40
CA TRP A 384 -12.72 -12.43 -13.61
C TRP A 384 -13.53 -12.79 -12.37
N THR A 385 -13.07 -13.76 -11.60
CA THR A 385 -13.72 -14.16 -10.34
C THR A 385 -13.76 -13.00 -9.36
N ARG A 386 -12.62 -12.30 -9.19
CA ARG A 386 -12.49 -11.18 -8.27
C ARG A 386 -13.19 -9.91 -8.77
N LEU A 387 -13.12 -9.60 -10.06
CA LEU A 387 -13.85 -8.47 -10.65
C LEU A 387 -15.37 -8.65 -10.49
N ARG A 388 -15.89 -9.84 -10.77
CA ARG A 388 -17.32 -10.14 -10.61
C ARG A 388 -17.75 -10.07 -9.16
N ARG A 389 -16.88 -10.44 -8.21
CA ARG A 389 -17.14 -10.24 -6.77
C ARG A 389 -17.34 -8.76 -6.46
N SER A 390 -16.45 -7.87 -6.93
CA SER A 390 -16.62 -6.43 -6.77
C SER A 390 -17.91 -5.90 -7.43
N VAL A 391 -18.31 -6.45 -8.59
CA VAL A 391 -19.58 -6.10 -9.25
C VAL A 391 -20.79 -6.51 -8.40
N ARG A 392 -20.82 -7.75 -7.89
CA ARG A 392 -21.88 -8.22 -6.97
C ARG A 392 -21.96 -7.36 -5.71
N ARG A 393 -20.83 -6.81 -5.28
CA ARG A 393 -20.69 -5.96 -4.09
C ARG A 393 -20.81 -4.46 -4.38
N GLY A 394 -21.34 -4.09 -5.55
CA GLY A 394 -21.82 -2.73 -5.82
C GLY A 394 -21.10 -1.98 -6.93
N LEU A 395 -20.01 -2.51 -7.50
CA LEU A 395 -19.38 -1.90 -8.67
C LEU A 395 -20.29 -2.07 -9.90
N SER A 396 -20.70 -0.98 -10.54
CA SER A 396 -21.50 -1.11 -11.77
C SER A 396 -20.67 -1.72 -12.91
N ALA A 397 -21.30 -2.56 -13.75
CA ALA A 397 -20.65 -3.12 -14.95
C ALA A 397 -20.13 -2.01 -15.88
N THR A 398 -20.81 -0.87 -15.95
CA THR A 398 -20.37 0.33 -16.69
C THR A 398 -19.07 0.89 -16.13
N SER A 399 -18.96 1.05 -14.81
CA SER A 399 -17.74 1.54 -14.16
C SER A 399 -16.59 0.55 -14.31
N ALA A 400 -16.87 -0.75 -14.16
CA ALA A 400 -15.89 -1.82 -14.38
C ALA A 400 -15.34 -1.80 -15.81
N LEU A 401 -16.22 -1.68 -16.82
CA LEU A 401 -15.81 -1.57 -18.22
C LEU A 401 -15.00 -0.30 -18.48
N ALA A 402 -15.41 0.84 -17.91
CA ALA A 402 -14.68 2.10 -18.04
C ALA A 402 -13.25 1.99 -17.47
N ALA A 403 -13.09 1.30 -16.34
CA ALA A 403 -11.80 1.05 -15.69
C ALA A 403 -10.88 0.09 -16.47
N LEU A 404 -11.40 -0.66 -17.43
CA LEU A 404 -10.63 -1.52 -18.34
C LEU A 404 -10.38 -0.90 -19.72
N THR A 405 -11.10 0.18 -20.08
CA THR A 405 -11.11 0.72 -21.45
C THR A 405 -10.86 2.24 -21.48
N THR A 406 -11.89 3.05 -21.27
CA THR A 406 -11.83 4.50 -21.47
C THR A 406 -10.96 5.23 -20.44
N THR A 407 -10.94 4.76 -19.18
CA THR A 407 -10.12 5.37 -18.14
C THR A 407 -8.63 5.14 -18.39
N PRO A 408 -8.13 3.90 -18.55
CA PRO A 408 -6.72 3.69 -18.83
C PRO A 408 -6.27 4.36 -20.15
N ALA A 409 -7.11 4.34 -21.20
CA ALA A 409 -6.77 5.05 -22.45
C ALA A 409 -6.60 6.57 -22.24
N ARG A 410 -7.37 7.19 -21.34
CA ARG A 410 -7.22 8.60 -20.98
C ARG A 410 -6.01 8.86 -20.08
N LEU A 411 -5.77 8.01 -19.07
CA LEU A 411 -4.62 8.13 -18.17
C LEU A 411 -3.30 8.16 -18.96
N TRP A 412 -3.20 7.27 -19.95
CA TRP A 412 -2.03 7.09 -20.79
C TRP A 412 -2.02 7.95 -22.06
N GLY A 413 -3.00 8.83 -22.25
CA GLY A 413 -3.01 9.77 -23.39
C GLY A 413 -3.23 9.12 -24.76
N VAL A 414 -3.79 7.90 -24.81
CA VAL A 414 -4.01 7.11 -26.03
C VAL A 414 -5.50 6.96 -26.42
N SER A 415 -6.38 7.71 -25.77
CA SER A 415 -7.85 7.69 -25.99
C SER A 415 -8.31 8.06 -27.42
N ASN A 416 -7.44 8.71 -28.21
CA ASN A 416 -7.69 8.99 -29.63
C ASN A 416 -7.66 7.73 -30.50
N ARG A 417 -6.99 6.66 -30.04
CA ARG A 417 -6.81 5.41 -30.80
C ARG A 417 -7.40 4.19 -30.11
N TYR A 418 -7.53 4.19 -28.78
CA TYR A 418 -7.95 3.04 -27.98
C TYR A 418 -9.06 3.39 -26.98
N GLY A 419 -9.68 2.36 -26.39
CA GLY A 419 -10.63 2.47 -25.29
C GLY A 419 -12.11 2.60 -25.68
N THR A 420 -12.44 2.75 -26.96
CA THR A 420 -13.82 2.70 -27.49
C THR A 420 -13.86 2.07 -28.88
N ILE A 421 -15.04 1.65 -29.34
CA ILE A 421 -15.28 1.16 -30.70
C ILE A 421 -15.86 2.31 -31.53
N GLU A 422 -15.00 3.06 -32.22
CA GLU A 422 -15.38 4.22 -33.02
C GLU A 422 -14.65 4.21 -34.37
N PRO A 423 -15.25 4.72 -35.45
CA PRO A 423 -14.58 4.84 -36.75
C PRO A 423 -13.23 5.55 -36.64
N GLY A 424 -12.20 4.99 -37.29
CA GLY A 424 -10.83 5.49 -37.29
C GLY A 424 -9.97 5.03 -36.11
N LYS A 425 -10.54 4.39 -35.09
CA LYS A 425 -9.77 3.79 -33.98
C LYS A 425 -9.21 2.42 -34.36
N VAL A 426 -8.23 1.97 -33.58
CA VAL A 426 -7.59 0.67 -33.76
C VAL A 426 -8.60 -0.44 -33.44
N ALA A 427 -8.60 -1.49 -34.25
CA ALA A 427 -9.46 -2.66 -34.08
C ALA A 427 -8.98 -3.59 -32.95
N ASN A 428 -8.88 -3.04 -31.74
CA ASN A 428 -8.67 -3.81 -30.51
C ASN A 428 -10.03 -4.18 -29.91
N LEU A 429 -10.38 -5.46 -29.93
CA LEU A 429 -11.74 -5.93 -29.60
C LEU A 429 -11.71 -7.17 -28.73
N VAL A 430 -12.73 -7.34 -27.89
CA VAL A 430 -12.99 -8.55 -27.11
C VAL A 430 -14.34 -9.10 -27.54
N VAL A 431 -14.39 -10.36 -27.97
CA VAL A 431 -15.64 -11.06 -28.27
C VAL A 431 -15.91 -12.09 -27.17
N ALA A 432 -17.08 -12.00 -26.54
CA ALA A 432 -17.49 -12.88 -25.45
C ALA A 432 -18.77 -13.65 -25.76
N ASP A 433 -18.97 -14.78 -25.07
CA ASP A 433 -20.18 -15.62 -25.17
C ASP A 433 -21.40 -15.06 -24.38
N GLY A 434 -21.25 -13.90 -23.76
CA GLY A 434 -22.28 -13.24 -22.96
C GLY A 434 -21.74 -11.98 -22.26
N ASP A 435 -22.47 -11.46 -21.27
CA ASP A 435 -21.99 -10.32 -20.48
C ASP A 435 -20.87 -10.74 -19.52
N LEU A 436 -19.68 -10.17 -19.71
CA LEU A 436 -18.48 -10.51 -18.95
C LEU A 436 -18.56 -10.10 -17.46
N PHE A 437 -19.37 -9.11 -17.10
CA PHE A 437 -19.36 -8.50 -15.77
C PHE A 437 -20.41 -9.07 -14.81
N THR A 438 -21.56 -9.52 -15.33
CA THR A 438 -22.68 -10.00 -14.50
C THR A 438 -22.90 -11.51 -14.59
N GLY A 439 -22.37 -12.20 -15.61
CA GLY A 439 -22.57 -13.64 -15.81
C GLY A 439 -21.27 -14.46 -15.77
N LYS A 440 -21.39 -15.79 -15.88
CA LYS A 440 -20.25 -16.72 -16.09
C LYS A 440 -19.82 -16.79 -17.57
N ALA A 441 -19.78 -15.63 -18.23
CA ALA A 441 -19.35 -15.51 -19.62
C ALA A 441 -17.83 -15.65 -19.74
N ASN A 442 -17.37 -16.04 -20.93
CA ASN A 442 -15.97 -16.22 -21.27
C ASN A 442 -15.60 -15.34 -22.46
N VAL A 443 -14.36 -14.85 -22.44
CA VAL A 443 -13.73 -14.31 -23.64
C VAL A 443 -13.50 -15.48 -24.59
N LEU A 444 -13.95 -15.31 -25.84
CA LEU A 444 -13.80 -16.32 -26.90
C LEU A 444 -12.63 -15.97 -27.80
N THR A 445 -12.57 -14.71 -28.22
CA THR A 445 -11.56 -14.21 -29.15
C THR A 445 -11.21 -12.77 -28.81
N VAL A 446 -9.98 -12.38 -29.10
CA VAL A 446 -9.54 -10.99 -29.04
C VAL A 446 -8.96 -10.57 -30.37
N TRP A 447 -9.12 -9.29 -30.69
CA TRP A 447 -8.51 -8.67 -31.85
C TRP A 447 -7.45 -7.70 -31.34
N VAL A 448 -6.23 -7.77 -31.87
CA VAL A 448 -5.14 -6.85 -31.54
C VAL A 448 -4.61 -6.28 -32.86
N ASP A 449 -4.70 -4.97 -33.02
CA ASP A 449 -4.44 -4.26 -34.28
C ASP A 449 -5.19 -4.87 -35.47
N GLY A 450 -6.42 -5.35 -35.22
CA GLY A 450 -7.27 -6.06 -36.18
C GLY A 450 -6.79 -7.46 -36.59
N GLN A 451 -5.76 -8.01 -35.94
CA GLN A 451 -5.40 -9.41 -36.06
C GLN A 451 -6.22 -10.27 -35.10
N TYR A 452 -6.69 -11.40 -35.57
CA TYR A 452 -7.53 -12.33 -34.83
C TYR A 452 -6.71 -13.28 -33.96
N TYR A 453 -7.05 -13.39 -32.68
CA TYR A 453 -6.50 -14.37 -31.74
C TYR A 453 -7.65 -15.13 -31.06
N GLN A 454 -7.60 -16.46 -31.14
CA GLN A 454 -8.51 -17.35 -30.44
C GLN A 454 -7.98 -17.65 -29.03
N THR A 455 -8.86 -17.71 -28.05
CA THR A 455 -8.50 -18.07 -26.66
C THR A 455 -8.62 -19.57 -26.42
N ASP A 456 -8.04 -20.06 -25.32
CA ASP A 456 -8.12 -21.47 -24.86
C ASP A 456 -9.57 -21.93 -24.60
N ARG A 457 -10.49 -20.97 -24.43
CA ARG A 457 -11.94 -21.20 -24.26
C ARG A 457 -12.71 -21.00 -25.56
N GLY A 458 -12.03 -21.17 -26.69
CA GLY A 458 -12.62 -21.15 -28.03
C GLY A 458 -13.85 -22.06 -28.13
N GLU A 459 -14.63 -21.89 -29.20
CA GLU A 459 -15.94 -22.54 -29.40
C GLU A 459 -15.88 -24.07 -29.21
N ALA A 460 -16.00 -24.53 -27.97
CA ALA A 460 -16.17 -25.94 -27.68
C ALA A 460 -17.51 -26.35 -28.25
N ALA A 461 -17.53 -27.39 -29.09
CA ALA A 461 -18.76 -27.95 -29.62
C ALA A 461 -19.69 -28.30 -28.45
N ASP A 462 -20.93 -27.81 -28.47
CA ASP A 462 -21.89 -28.04 -27.39
C ASP A 462 -22.78 -29.26 -27.71
N PRO A 463 -22.52 -30.43 -27.10
CA PRO A 463 -23.32 -31.62 -27.37
C PRO A 463 -24.68 -31.58 -26.65
N ARG A 464 -25.01 -30.55 -25.86
CA ARG A 464 -26.22 -30.56 -25.01
C ARG A 464 -27.50 -30.46 -25.84
N GLY A 465 -28.42 -31.38 -25.61
CA GLY A 465 -29.69 -31.47 -26.32
C GLY A 465 -30.25 -32.87 -26.32
N SER A 466 -31.42 -33.01 -26.92
CA SER A 466 -32.02 -34.29 -27.21
C SER A 466 -31.61 -34.70 -28.62
N TRP A 467 -31.22 -35.96 -28.76
CA TRP A 467 -30.65 -36.52 -29.97
C TRP A 467 -31.35 -37.83 -30.32
N GLN A 468 -31.65 -37.98 -31.61
CA GLN A 468 -32.15 -39.21 -32.19
C GLN A 468 -30.98 -40.00 -32.79
N VAL A 469 -30.62 -41.13 -32.19
CA VAL A 469 -29.50 -41.99 -32.57
C VAL A 469 -29.93 -43.09 -33.53
N SER A 470 -29.07 -43.38 -34.50
CA SER A 470 -29.15 -44.50 -35.45
C SER A 470 -27.90 -45.36 -35.32
N TRP A 471 -28.08 -46.67 -35.20
CA TRP A 471 -27.02 -47.65 -35.00
C TRP A 471 -26.83 -48.50 -36.25
N SER A 472 -25.58 -48.75 -36.66
CA SER A 472 -25.21 -49.61 -37.78
C SER A 472 -24.26 -50.70 -37.29
N GLY A 473 -24.76 -51.93 -37.14
CA GLY A 473 -24.00 -53.08 -36.60
C GLY A 473 -24.22 -53.37 -35.11
N ALA A 474 -25.12 -52.65 -34.44
CA ALA A 474 -25.58 -52.91 -33.08
C ALA A 474 -27.07 -52.55 -32.91
N SER A 475 -27.71 -52.99 -31.82
CA SER A 475 -29.09 -52.63 -31.47
C SER A 475 -29.15 -52.08 -30.06
N ALA A 476 -29.63 -50.84 -29.91
CA ALA A 476 -29.76 -50.13 -28.64
C ALA A 476 -30.88 -49.07 -28.72
N PRO A 477 -31.32 -48.51 -27.58
CA PRO A 477 -32.29 -47.41 -27.59
C PRO A 477 -31.78 -46.21 -28.40
N THR A 478 -32.71 -45.46 -28.99
CA THR A 478 -32.39 -44.42 -29.98
C THR A 478 -32.54 -42.99 -29.46
N ALA A 479 -32.97 -42.79 -28.21
CA ALA A 479 -33.09 -41.48 -27.60
C ALA A 479 -31.89 -41.20 -26.69
N LEU A 480 -31.05 -40.23 -27.07
CA LEU A 480 -29.88 -39.79 -26.30
C LEU A 480 -30.12 -38.36 -25.81
N ASP A 481 -30.13 -38.16 -24.50
CA ASP A 481 -30.24 -36.84 -23.89
C ASP A 481 -28.90 -36.44 -23.29
N ILE A 482 -28.38 -35.29 -23.67
CA ILE A 482 -27.14 -34.74 -23.13
C ILE A 482 -27.47 -33.43 -22.40
N LYS A 483 -27.25 -33.41 -21.08
CA LYS A 483 -27.51 -32.29 -20.17
C LYS A 483 -26.23 -31.95 -19.39
N GLY A 484 -26.28 -31.00 -18.45
CA GLY A 484 -25.13 -30.64 -17.60
C GLY A 484 -24.45 -29.33 -17.97
N GLU A 485 -23.26 -29.10 -17.40
CA GLU A 485 -22.46 -27.90 -17.62
C GLU A 485 -21.72 -27.97 -18.97
N ALA A 486 -21.48 -26.83 -19.61
CA ALA A 486 -20.66 -26.77 -20.82
C ALA A 486 -19.24 -27.31 -20.51
N GLY A 487 -18.77 -28.27 -21.31
CA GLY A 487 -17.51 -28.99 -21.07
C GLY A 487 -17.60 -30.18 -20.11
N LYS A 488 -18.70 -30.35 -19.36
CA LYS A 488 -18.95 -31.50 -18.45
C LYS A 488 -20.32 -32.13 -18.74
N PRO A 489 -20.48 -32.83 -19.86
CA PRO A 489 -21.76 -33.39 -20.26
C PRO A 489 -22.19 -34.51 -19.29
N ARG A 490 -23.50 -34.60 -19.05
CA ARG A 490 -24.18 -35.74 -18.45
C ARG A 490 -25.08 -36.31 -19.52
N ALA A 491 -24.78 -37.50 -20.01
CA ALA A 491 -25.56 -38.13 -21.05
C ALA A 491 -26.44 -39.24 -20.46
N SER A 492 -27.62 -39.43 -21.02
CA SER A 492 -28.46 -40.59 -20.74
C SER A 492 -29.01 -41.16 -22.05
N LEU A 493 -29.07 -42.49 -22.13
CA LEU A 493 -29.62 -43.21 -23.29
C LEU A 493 -30.89 -43.91 -22.84
N ALA A 494 -32.03 -43.47 -23.38
CA ALA A 494 -33.38 -43.89 -22.97
C ALA A 494 -33.58 -43.91 -21.44
N GLY A 495 -33.13 -42.85 -20.76
CA GLY A 495 -33.28 -42.68 -19.31
C GLY A 495 -32.26 -43.43 -18.46
N SER A 496 -31.33 -44.19 -19.04
CA SER A 496 -30.19 -44.77 -18.31
C SER A 496 -28.97 -43.85 -18.38
N ASP A 497 -28.41 -43.50 -17.22
CA ASP A 497 -27.24 -42.64 -17.13
C ASP A 497 -25.99 -43.27 -17.78
N LEU A 498 -25.25 -42.44 -18.50
CA LEU A 498 -23.98 -42.74 -19.14
C LEU A 498 -22.88 -41.89 -18.50
N THR A 499 -21.66 -42.42 -18.45
CA THR A 499 -20.48 -41.56 -18.25
C THR A 499 -20.20 -40.84 -19.56
N ALA A 500 -20.06 -39.52 -19.54
CA ALA A 500 -19.77 -38.72 -20.71
C ALA A 500 -18.57 -37.80 -20.48
N ALA A 501 -17.73 -37.65 -21.49
CA ALA A 501 -16.58 -36.74 -21.50
C ALA A 501 -16.44 -36.07 -22.87
N LEU A 502 -15.85 -34.88 -22.90
CA LEU A 502 -15.50 -34.13 -24.10
C LEU A 502 -13.98 -34.03 -24.20
N ASP A 503 -13.46 -34.31 -25.38
CA ASP A 503 -12.06 -34.06 -25.75
C ASP A 503 -12.04 -33.32 -27.10
N GLY A 504 -11.89 -31.98 -27.05
CA GLY A 504 -12.11 -31.12 -28.22
C GLY A 504 -13.53 -31.22 -28.77
N GLU A 505 -13.68 -31.62 -30.04
CA GLU A 505 -14.97 -31.87 -30.71
C GLU A 505 -15.42 -33.34 -30.62
N GLN A 506 -14.70 -34.18 -29.87
CA GLN A 506 -14.98 -35.61 -29.72
C GLN A 506 -15.75 -35.88 -28.43
N LEU A 507 -16.95 -36.44 -28.56
CA LEU A 507 -17.77 -36.92 -27.45
C LEU A 507 -17.43 -38.39 -27.17
N VAL A 508 -17.08 -38.70 -25.92
CA VAL A 508 -16.87 -40.06 -25.44
C VAL A 508 -17.99 -40.42 -24.48
N LEU A 509 -18.69 -41.53 -24.73
CA LEU A 509 -19.74 -42.06 -23.87
C LEU A 509 -19.41 -43.49 -23.44
N LEU A 510 -19.63 -43.80 -22.17
CA LEU A 510 -19.58 -45.16 -21.64
C LEU A 510 -20.98 -45.59 -21.23
N ALA A 511 -21.49 -46.61 -21.90
CA ALA A 511 -22.83 -47.13 -21.69
C ALA A 511 -22.80 -48.53 -21.06
N PRO A 512 -23.71 -48.84 -20.12
CA PRO A 512 -23.87 -50.21 -19.65
C PRO A 512 -24.17 -51.19 -20.79
N ALA A 513 -23.45 -52.32 -20.85
CA ALA A 513 -23.61 -53.37 -21.87
C ALA A 513 -25.06 -53.85 -22.06
N ARG A 514 -25.86 -53.83 -20.98
CA ARG A 514 -27.29 -54.19 -21.00
C ARG A 514 -28.13 -53.37 -21.97
N LEU A 515 -27.75 -52.12 -22.25
CA LEU A 515 -28.46 -51.25 -23.19
C LEU A 515 -28.29 -51.69 -24.65
N PHE A 516 -27.26 -52.51 -24.92
CA PHE A 516 -26.94 -53.05 -26.24
C PHE A 516 -27.21 -54.56 -26.34
N GLY A 517 -28.04 -55.10 -25.44
CA GLY A 517 -28.45 -56.51 -25.44
C GLY A 517 -27.36 -57.50 -25.00
N THR A 518 -26.29 -57.04 -24.33
CA THR A 518 -25.18 -57.89 -23.87
C THR A 518 -25.03 -57.87 -22.35
N THR A 519 -24.59 -58.98 -21.75
CA THR A 519 -24.44 -59.13 -20.29
C THR A 519 -22.99 -58.95 -19.84
N GLY A 520 -22.74 -57.95 -19.00
CA GLY A 520 -21.42 -57.68 -18.39
C GLY A 520 -20.53 -56.74 -19.21
N GLY A 521 -19.98 -55.69 -18.56
CA GLY A 521 -19.06 -54.73 -19.17
C GLY A 521 -19.68 -53.38 -19.57
N LEU A 522 -18.89 -52.56 -20.27
CA LEU A 522 -19.25 -51.24 -20.78
C LEU A 522 -19.08 -51.19 -22.31
N VAL A 523 -20.03 -50.57 -23.00
CA VAL A 523 -19.92 -50.18 -24.41
C VAL A 523 -19.25 -48.82 -24.45
N ARG A 524 -18.20 -48.70 -25.26
CA ARG A 524 -17.50 -47.43 -25.50
C ARG A 524 -18.01 -46.82 -26.78
N LEU A 525 -18.51 -45.59 -26.74
CA LEU A 525 -18.90 -44.82 -27.91
C LEU A 525 -17.97 -43.62 -28.04
N SER A 526 -17.56 -43.34 -29.27
CA SER A 526 -16.88 -42.11 -29.60
C SER A 526 -17.55 -41.49 -30.82
N GLY A 527 -17.76 -40.17 -30.83
CA GLY A 527 -18.35 -39.47 -31.96
C GLY A 527 -17.91 -38.01 -32.07
N GLN A 528 -17.76 -37.52 -33.30
CA GLN A 528 -17.51 -36.12 -33.58
C GLN A 528 -18.81 -35.31 -33.53
N ILE A 529 -18.74 -34.11 -32.97
CA ILE A 529 -19.87 -33.18 -32.84
C ILE A 529 -19.82 -32.15 -33.97
N ALA A 530 -20.92 -32.00 -34.69
CA ALA A 530 -21.23 -30.85 -35.52
C ALA A 530 -22.56 -30.21 -35.05
N GLU A 531 -22.88 -29.01 -35.54
CA GLU A 531 -23.98 -28.15 -35.04
C GLU A 531 -25.29 -28.93 -34.73
N ASP A 532 -25.77 -29.72 -35.71
CA ASP A 532 -27.00 -30.53 -35.60
C ASP A 532 -26.79 -32.05 -35.76
N SER A 533 -25.53 -32.53 -35.83
CA SER A 533 -25.24 -33.95 -36.06
C SER A 533 -24.07 -34.47 -35.23
N LEU A 534 -24.18 -35.73 -34.81
CA LEU A 534 -23.16 -36.53 -34.13
C LEU A 534 -22.87 -37.76 -34.98
N SER A 535 -21.62 -38.15 -35.13
CA SER A 535 -21.29 -39.40 -35.82
C SER A 535 -19.99 -40.00 -35.31
N GLY A 536 -19.94 -41.33 -35.19
CA GLY A 536 -18.70 -42.03 -34.92
C GLY A 536 -18.88 -43.53 -34.72
N THR A 537 -18.00 -44.10 -33.91
CA THR A 537 -17.84 -45.55 -33.78
C THR A 537 -18.01 -45.98 -32.33
N GLY A 538 -18.67 -47.12 -32.12
CA GLY A 538 -18.85 -47.79 -30.86
C GLY A 538 -18.12 -49.13 -30.81
N GLN A 539 -17.80 -49.60 -29.62
CA GLN A 539 -17.19 -50.91 -29.38
C GLN A 539 -17.88 -51.64 -28.23
N LEU A 540 -18.33 -52.87 -28.50
CA LEU A 540 -18.96 -53.76 -27.51
C LEU A 540 -17.91 -54.40 -26.57
N PRO A 541 -18.31 -54.95 -25.41
CA PRO A 541 -17.39 -55.61 -24.49
C PRO A 541 -16.64 -56.82 -25.07
N ASP A 542 -17.19 -57.45 -26.12
CA ASP A 542 -16.60 -58.57 -26.85
C ASP A 542 -15.58 -58.14 -27.93
N GLY A 543 -15.31 -56.83 -28.04
CA GLY A 543 -14.32 -56.25 -28.96
C GLY A 543 -14.86 -55.88 -30.34
N ARG A 544 -16.10 -56.23 -30.70
CA ARG A 544 -16.69 -55.86 -32.00
C ARG A 544 -16.99 -54.36 -32.08
N PHE A 545 -16.64 -53.77 -33.22
CA PHE A 545 -16.94 -52.37 -33.54
C PHE A 545 -18.24 -52.24 -34.33
N PHE A 546 -18.91 -51.10 -34.18
CA PHE A 546 -20.10 -50.72 -34.93
C PHE A 546 -20.12 -49.20 -35.12
N ASP A 547 -20.87 -48.69 -36.10
CA ASP A 547 -20.99 -47.25 -36.35
C ASP A 547 -22.31 -46.70 -35.81
N TRP A 548 -22.32 -45.42 -35.47
CA TRP A 548 -23.52 -44.74 -35.01
C TRP A 548 -23.53 -43.28 -35.48
N SER A 549 -24.74 -42.77 -35.68
CA SER A 549 -24.97 -41.35 -35.99
C SER A 549 -26.16 -40.85 -35.19
N ALA A 550 -26.22 -39.56 -34.92
CA ALA A 550 -27.33 -38.95 -34.21
C ALA A 550 -27.65 -37.58 -34.76
N ARG A 551 -28.95 -37.25 -34.80
CA ARG A 551 -29.45 -35.95 -35.23
C ARG A 551 -30.10 -35.23 -34.06
N ARG A 552 -29.76 -33.96 -33.86
CA ARG A 552 -30.33 -33.15 -32.78
C ARG A 552 -31.83 -32.92 -33.05
N THR A 553 -32.66 -33.26 -32.09
CA THR A 553 -34.13 -33.08 -32.16
C THR A 553 -34.61 -31.93 -31.29
N ALA A 554 -33.86 -31.57 -30.26
CA ALA A 554 -34.06 -30.35 -29.48
C ALA A 554 -32.72 -29.82 -28.96
N VAL A 555 -32.51 -28.51 -29.04
CA VAL A 555 -31.37 -27.87 -28.39
C VAL A 555 -31.60 -27.91 -26.88
N GLY A 556 -30.61 -28.38 -26.12
CA GLY A 556 -30.70 -28.39 -24.67
C GLY A 556 -30.68 -26.96 -24.17
N ALA A 557 -31.67 -26.55 -23.37
CA ALA A 557 -31.60 -25.28 -22.67
C ALA A 557 -30.29 -25.27 -21.86
N ALA A 558 -29.43 -24.27 -22.10
CA ALA A 558 -28.30 -24.05 -21.23
C ALA A 558 -28.85 -24.00 -19.80
N ALA A 559 -28.33 -24.85 -18.90
CA ALA A 559 -28.68 -24.74 -17.49
C ALA A 559 -28.52 -23.26 -17.10
N ASP A 560 -29.60 -22.69 -16.58
CA ASP A 560 -29.74 -21.29 -16.22
C ASP A 560 -28.48 -20.84 -15.46
N LYS A 561 -27.53 -20.20 -16.17
CA LYS A 561 -26.23 -19.80 -15.62
C LYS A 561 -26.42 -18.70 -14.55
N ASP A 562 -27.62 -18.16 -14.44
CA ASP A 562 -27.96 -16.92 -13.73
C ASP A 562 -28.67 -17.10 -12.39
N LYS A 563 -28.85 -18.33 -11.89
CA LYS A 563 -29.15 -18.48 -10.46
C LYS A 563 -27.89 -18.27 -9.64
N ASP A 564 -27.52 -17.00 -9.51
CA ASP A 564 -26.56 -16.52 -8.52
C ASP A 564 -27.14 -16.76 -7.12
N THR A 565 -26.87 -17.93 -6.57
CA THR A 565 -27.19 -18.27 -5.18
C THR A 565 -26.12 -17.77 -4.21
N ASP A 566 -25.16 -16.95 -4.68
CA ASP A 566 -24.12 -16.38 -3.83
C ASP A 566 -24.70 -15.27 -2.95
N THR A 567 -24.58 -15.46 -1.64
CA THR A 567 -25.07 -14.53 -0.62
C THR A 567 -24.01 -13.50 -0.22
N ASP A 568 -22.87 -13.45 -0.92
CA ASP A 568 -21.82 -12.46 -0.66
C ASP A 568 -22.33 -11.04 -0.97
N ARG A 569 -22.46 -10.23 0.07
CA ARG A 569 -22.96 -8.84 0.01
C ARG A 569 -21.90 -7.89 0.53
N ALA A 570 -21.94 -6.66 0.00
CA ALA A 570 -21.13 -5.55 0.45
C ALA A 570 -21.18 -5.39 1.97
N SER A 571 -20.08 -4.94 2.56
CA SER A 571 -19.97 -4.83 4.01
C SER A 571 -20.93 -3.75 4.51
N SER A 572 -21.64 -4.04 5.60
CA SER A 572 -22.44 -3.05 6.33
C SER A 572 -21.69 -2.43 7.51
N ALA A 573 -20.43 -2.83 7.74
CA ALA A 573 -19.64 -2.30 8.84
C ALA A 573 -19.38 -0.79 8.62
N PRO A 574 -19.55 0.05 9.65
CA PRO A 574 -19.26 1.47 9.53
C PRO A 574 -17.77 1.68 9.24
N ALA A 575 -17.46 2.71 8.44
CA ALA A 575 -16.08 3.13 8.25
C ALA A 575 -15.56 3.75 9.56
N THR A 576 -14.49 3.18 10.11
CA THR A 576 -13.75 3.72 11.25
C THR A 576 -12.32 4.01 10.85
N TYR A 577 -11.70 4.99 11.53
CA TYR A 577 -10.28 5.23 11.43
C TYR A 577 -9.63 5.33 12.83
N PRO A 578 -8.49 4.65 13.05
CA PRO A 578 -7.99 3.56 12.21
C PRO A 578 -8.99 2.39 12.17
N ALA A 579 -8.82 1.50 11.19
CA ALA A 579 -9.59 0.25 11.18
C ALA A 579 -9.19 -0.64 12.36
N GLY A 580 -10.05 -1.57 12.73
CA GLY A 580 -9.83 -2.50 13.83
C GLY A 580 -10.35 -2.02 15.18
N ALA A 581 -9.76 -2.56 16.24
CA ALA A 581 -10.22 -2.34 17.60
C ALA A 581 -10.10 -0.87 18.01
N PHE A 582 -11.17 -0.33 18.60
CA PHE A 582 -11.23 1.04 19.12
C PHE A 582 -11.14 2.14 18.05
N GLY A 583 -11.24 1.78 16.77
CA GLY A 583 -11.37 2.74 15.67
C GLY A 583 -12.57 3.66 15.85
N ARG A 584 -12.45 4.91 15.40
CA ARG A 584 -13.50 5.93 15.56
C ARG A 584 -14.12 6.28 14.21
N ALA A 585 -15.45 6.37 14.16
CA ALA A 585 -16.17 6.80 12.94
C ALA A 585 -16.00 8.30 12.68
N GLN A 586 -15.80 9.09 13.73
CA GLN A 586 -15.56 10.52 13.64
C GLN A 586 -14.66 10.99 14.79
N LYS A 587 -14.06 12.17 14.62
CA LYS A 587 -13.25 12.83 15.66
C LYS A 587 -14.12 13.08 16.91
N PRO A 588 -13.58 12.91 18.13
CA PRO A 588 -14.34 13.23 19.33
C PRO A 588 -14.79 14.70 19.34
N ASP A 589 -16.01 14.95 19.81
CA ASP A 589 -16.58 16.30 19.83
C ASP A 589 -15.73 17.28 20.64
N GLN A 590 -15.73 18.55 20.22
CA GLN A 590 -15.13 19.66 20.96
C GLN A 590 -16.25 20.57 21.48
N PRO A 591 -16.73 20.35 22.72
CA PRO A 591 -17.73 21.22 23.31
C PRO A 591 -17.24 22.67 23.36
N GLU A 592 -18.15 23.62 23.17
CA GLU A 592 -17.79 25.04 23.30
C GLU A 592 -17.31 25.37 24.72
N TRP A 593 -17.94 24.75 25.72
CA TRP A 593 -17.61 24.88 27.13
C TRP A 593 -17.56 23.50 27.81
N VAL A 594 -16.51 23.26 28.58
CA VAL A 594 -16.42 22.10 29.49
C VAL A 594 -16.11 22.61 30.89
N LEU A 595 -16.88 22.17 31.89
CA LEU A 595 -16.63 22.47 33.30
C LEU A 595 -16.38 21.16 34.05
N VAL A 596 -15.15 20.95 34.51
CA VAL A 596 -14.82 19.89 35.45
C VAL A 596 -14.99 20.44 36.86
N ARG A 597 -15.86 19.86 37.68
CA ARG A 597 -16.32 20.44 38.94
C ARG A 597 -15.78 19.73 40.17
N GLY A 598 -15.25 20.49 41.13
CA GLY A 598 -15.02 20.08 42.52
C GLY A 598 -13.87 19.10 42.75
N GLY A 599 -12.94 18.95 41.81
CA GLY A 599 -11.83 18.02 41.93
C GLY A 599 -10.56 18.60 42.58
N THR A 600 -9.56 17.75 42.80
CA THR A 600 -8.21 18.19 43.17
C THR A 600 -7.40 18.45 41.91
N LEU A 601 -7.16 19.73 41.58
CA LEU A 601 -6.38 20.14 40.43
C LEU A 601 -4.89 20.18 40.78
N TRP A 602 -4.10 19.31 40.17
CA TRP A 602 -2.64 19.31 40.26
C TRP A 602 -2.09 20.19 39.14
N THR A 603 -1.81 21.46 39.39
CA THR A 603 -1.60 22.40 38.28
C THR A 603 -0.27 22.23 37.53
N SER A 604 0.74 21.59 38.14
CA SER A 604 2.14 21.62 37.68
C SER A 604 2.70 23.04 37.48
N ALA A 605 2.04 24.05 38.05
CA ALA A 605 2.41 25.46 37.99
C ALA A 605 2.73 26.00 39.40
N ALA A 606 2.93 27.32 39.52
CA ALA A 606 3.17 27.97 40.81
C ALA A 606 1.99 27.84 41.78
N ALA A 607 0.76 27.64 41.27
CA ALA A 607 -0.45 27.46 42.07
C ALA A 607 -0.49 26.12 42.83
N GLY A 608 0.40 25.17 42.52
CA GLY A 608 0.49 23.88 43.22
C GLY A 608 -0.77 23.03 43.07
N LYS A 609 -1.24 22.45 44.18
CA LYS A 609 -2.51 21.70 44.25
C LYS A 609 -3.67 22.60 44.69
N LEU A 610 -4.74 22.63 43.91
CA LEU A 610 -6.00 23.30 44.26
C LEU A 610 -7.06 22.25 44.61
N VAL A 611 -7.54 22.28 45.85
CA VAL A 611 -8.54 21.32 46.37
C VAL A 611 -9.95 21.87 46.13
N GLU A 612 -10.92 20.99 45.89
CA GLU A 612 -12.34 21.34 45.65
C GLU A 612 -12.51 22.47 44.63
N SER A 613 -11.76 22.38 43.54
CA SER A 613 -11.65 23.43 42.54
C SER A 613 -12.16 22.96 41.19
N ASP A 614 -12.64 23.92 40.41
CA ASP A 614 -13.20 23.71 39.09
C ASP A 614 -12.19 24.10 37.99
N LEU A 615 -12.23 23.38 36.87
CA LEU A 615 -11.51 23.70 35.63
C LEU A 615 -12.55 24.02 34.56
N LEU A 616 -12.55 25.26 34.07
CA LEU A 616 -13.40 25.70 32.96
C LEU A 616 -12.56 25.80 31.68
N VAL A 617 -13.03 25.12 30.64
CA VAL A 617 -12.44 25.10 29.29
C VAL A 617 -13.38 25.78 28.32
N HIS A 618 -12.83 26.57 27.40
CA HIS A 618 -13.54 27.20 26.30
C HIS A 618 -12.83 26.89 24.98
N ARG A 619 -13.53 26.27 24.02
CA ARG A 619 -13.02 25.97 22.66
C ARG A 619 -11.60 25.38 22.65
N GLY A 620 -11.38 24.38 23.50
CA GLY A 620 -10.10 23.69 23.61
C GLY A 620 -9.01 24.39 24.39
N LYS A 621 -9.30 25.51 25.07
CA LYS A 621 -8.35 26.24 25.92
C LYS A 621 -8.83 26.34 27.36
N ILE A 622 -7.90 26.31 28.32
CA ILE A 622 -8.21 26.56 29.73
C ILE A 622 -8.62 28.02 29.89
N ALA A 623 -9.86 28.26 30.28
CA ALA A 623 -10.42 29.60 30.45
C ALA A 623 -10.27 30.11 31.88
N ARG A 624 -10.59 29.26 32.87
CA ARG A 624 -10.52 29.61 34.30
C ARG A 624 -10.26 28.38 35.18
N LEU A 625 -9.67 28.64 36.34
CA LEU A 625 -9.44 27.68 37.42
C LEU A 625 -9.91 28.33 38.72
N GLY A 626 -10.55 27.58 39.61
CA GLY A 626 -10.91 28.06 40.94
C GLY A 626 -12.21 27.43 41.48
N PRO A 627 -12.57 27.72 42.72
CA PRO A 627 -13.77 27.14 43.32
C PRO A 627 -15.05 27.79 42.76
N ASN A 628 -16.14 27.02 42.73
CA ASN A 628 -17.50 27.48 42.47
C ASN A 628 -17.66 28.26 41.14
N LEU A 629 -17.06 27.77 40.06
CA LEU A 629 -17.23 28.36 38.74
C LEU A 629 -18.65 28.09 38.21
N VAL A 630 -19.26 29.14 37.67
CA VAL A 630 -20.58 29.04 37.04
C VAL A 630 -20.42 28.38 35.68
N ALA A 631 -21.17 27.29 35.45
CA ALA A 631 -21.24 26.63 34.16
C ALA A 631 -21.95 27.56 33.14
N PRO A 632 -21.29 27.93 32.03
CA PRO A 632 -21.97 28.64 30.94
C PRO A 632 -23.12 27.80 30.35
N ALA A 633 -24.07 28.46 29.69
CA ALA A 633 -25.17 27.77 29.02
C ALA A 633 -24.62 26.78 27.97
N GLY A 634 -25.14 25.54 27.97
CA GLY A 634 -24.70 24.48 27.06
C GLY A 634 -23.35 23.83 27.42
N ALA A 635 -22.74 24.16 28.55
CA ALA A 635 -21.48 23.55 28.96
C ALA A 635 -21.64 22.05 29.27
N THR A 636 -20.68 21.25 28.81
CA THR A 636 -20.50 19.88 29.27
C THR A 636 -19.97 19.90 30.70
N VAL A 637 -20.79 19.52 31.68
CA VAL A 637 -20.39 19.50 33.10
C VAL A 637 -19.96 18.09 33.48
N ILE A 638 -18.75 17.97 34.03
CA ILE A 638 -18.16 16.72 34.51
C ILE A 638 -17.99 16.85 36.02
N ASP A 639 -18.62 15.96 36.78
CA ASP A 639 -18.44 15.91 38.22
C ASP A 639 -17.16 15.17 38.57
N ALA A 640 -16.20 15.87 39.16
CA ALA A 640 -14.92 15.32 39.59
C ALA A 640 -14.73 15.47 41.11
N ARG A 641 -15.81 15.63 41.88
CA ARG A 641 -15.74 15.68 43.35
C ARG A 641 -15.08 14.43 43.91
N GLY A 642 -14.05 14.63 44.73
CA GLY A 642 -13.21 13.55 45.26
C GLY A 642 -12.22 12.93 44.25
N GLY A 643 -12.28 13.33 42.98
CA GLY A 643 -11.33 12.93 41.93
C GLY A 643 -10.11 13.86 41.82
N HIS A 644 -9.17 13.48 40.97
CA HIS A 644 -7.94 14.24 40.73
C HIS A 644 -7.77 14.59 39.25
N ILE A 645 -7.32 15.81 38.97
CA ILE A 645 -7.11 16.30 37.60
C ILE A 645 -5.66 16.76 37.46
N THR A 646 -4.97 16.30 36.43
CA THR A 646 -3.60 16.74 36.07
C THR A 646 -3.60 17.32 34.66
N PRO A 647 -2.56 18.09 34.26
CA PRO A 647 -2.25 18.25 32.85
C PRO A 647 -2.06 16.87 32.21
N GLY A 648 -2.25 16.81 30.90
CA GLY A 648 -1.86 15.68 30.08
C GLY A 648 -0.39 15.33 30.32
N LEU A 649 -0.09 14.03 30.46
CA LEU A 649 1.30 13.59 30.58
C LEU A 649 2.01 13.79 29.24
N ILE A 650 3.32 14.00 29.31
CA ILE A 650 4.18 14.28 28.15
C ILE A 650 5.41 13.39 28.21
N ASP A 651 5.65 12.63 27.15
CA ASP A 651 6.87 11.85 26.97
C ASP A 651 7.88 12.61 26.11
N CYS A 652 9.07 12.87 26.65
CA CYS A 652 10.13 13.56 25.92
C CYS A 652 10.98 12.61 25.05
N HIS A 653 10.76 11.29 25.15
CA HIS A 653 11.46 10.29 24.36
C HIS A 653 10.63 9.02 24.17
N SER A 654 10.06 8.89 22.98
CA SER A 654 9.28 7.74 22.55
C SER A 654 9.70 7.25 21.16
N HIS A 655 9.45 5.96 20.91
CA HIS A 655 9.57 5.28 19.63
C HIS A 655 8.21 4.79 19.09
N THR A 656 7.11 5.18 19.74
CA THR A 656 5.74 4.82 19.35
C THR A 656 5.34 5.41 18.00
N ALA A 657 4.39 4.78 17.32
CA ALA A 657 3.80 5.29 16.08
C ALA A 657 4.82 5.58 14.96
N ILE A 658 5.78 4.68 14.74
CA ILE A 658 6.77 4.76 13.65
C ILE A 658 6.61 3.55 12.72
N SER A 659 6.23 3.77 11.45
CA SER A 659 6.08 2.68 10.47
C SER A 659 7.44 2.25 9.88
N ARG A 660 7.66 0.92 9.79
CA ARG A 660 8.75 0.27 9.02
C ARG A 660 10.16 0.82 9.33
N GLY A 661 10.47 0.88 10.62
CA GLY A 661 11.83 1.07 11.15
C GLY A 661 12.04 2.41 11.85
N VAL A 662 12.79 2.39 12.96
CA VAL A 662 13.06 3.56 13.81
C VAL A 662 14.36 4.29 13.45
N ASN A 663 15.26 3.65 12.70
CA ASN A 663 16.55 4.23 12.31
C ASN A 663 16.87 3.95 10.84
N GLU A 664 17.54 4.89 10.19
CA GLU A 664 18.29 4.63 8.95
C GLU A 664 19.75 4.29 9.32
N GLY A 665 20.00 3.02 9.64
CA GLY A 665 21.27 2.57 10.25
C GLY A 665 22.48 2.49 9.31
N THR A 666 22.31 2.67 8.00
CA THR A 666 23.36 2.41 7.00
C THR A 666 24.46 3.47 6.99
N HIS A 667 24.13 4.73 7.26
CA HIS A 667 25.09 5.84 7.34
C HIS A 667 25.27 6.32 8.78
N ALA A 668 26.42 6.92 9.12
CA ALA A 668 26.62 7.47 10.47
C ALA A 668 25.89 8.83 10.66
N VAL A 669 25.57 9.49 9.56
CA VAL A 669 24.85 10.76 9.51
C VAL A 669 23.67 10.62 8.59
N THR A 670 22.48 10.78 9.15
CA THR A 670 21.20 10.65 8.46
C THR A 670 20.26 11.81 8.84
N SER A 671 20.78 13.03 8.91
CA SER A 671 20.00 14.22 9.32
C SER A 671 18.88 14.62 8.34
N GLU A 672 18.88 14.05 7.14
CA GLU A 672 17.84 14.23 6.12
C GLU A 672 16.54 13.47 6.41
N VAL A 673 16.62 12.34 7.14
CA VAL A 673 15.44 11.49 7.40
C VAL A 673 14.58 12.08 8.52
N ARG A 674 13.27 11.82 8.46
CA ARG A 674 12.27 12.47 9.31
C ARG A 674 11.26 11.46 9.83
N ILE A 675 11.09 11.40 11.15
CA ILE A 675 9.98 10.65 11.77
C ILE A 675 8.63 11.16 11.28
N GLY A 676 8.49 12.47 11.05
CA GLY A 676 7.26 13.08 10.54
C GLY A 676 6.82 12.63 9.13
N ASP A 677 7.65 11.90 8.40
CA ASP A 677 7.30 11.27 7.10
C ASP A 677 6.81 9.81 7.27
N VAL A 678 7.02 9.22 8.45
CA VAL A 678 6.73 7.81 8.73
C VAL A 678 5.89 7.60 9.99
N LEU A 679 5.18 8.64 10.44
CA LEU A 679 4.21 8.51 11.53
C LEU A 679 3.15 7.46 11.18
N ASP A 680 2.88 6.58 12.14
CA ASP A 680 1.87 5.55 12.08
C ASP A 680 0.65 5.98 12.89
N ALA A 681 -0.36 6.53 12.20
CA ALA A 681 -1.60 6.92 12.87
C ALA A 681 -2.55 5.76 13.15
N THR A 682 -2.16 4.54 12.77
CA THR A 682 -2.93 3.31 13.01
C THR A 682 -2.39 2.51 14.19
N ASP A 683 -1.27 2.93 14.78
CA ASP A 683 -0.64 2.26 15.92
C ASP A 683 -1.54 2.34 17.17
N ILE A 684 -2.07 1.18 17.57
CA ILE A 684 -2.94 1.03 18.73
C ILE A 684 -2.32 1.51 20.04
N ASN A 685 -0.99 1.61 20.11
CA ASN A 685 -0.31 2.13 21.28
C ASN A 685 -0.69 3.59 21.55
N LEU A 686 -1.03 4.39 20.54
CA LEU A 686 -1.56 5.75 20.74
C LEU A 686 -2.82 5.75 21.63
N TYR A 687 -3.74 4.79 21.41
CA TYR A 687 -4.95 4.64 22.24
C TYR A 687 -4.63 4.09 23.64
N ARG A 688 -3.68 3.16 23.75
CA ARG A 688 -3.26 2.58 25.04
C ARG A 688 -2.52 3.59 25.91
N GLU A 689 -1.72 4.47 25.31
CA GLU A 689 -1.01 5.55 25.98
C GLU A 689 -1.97 6.64 26.47
N LEU A 690 -3.01 6.98 25.69
CA LEU A 690 -4.12 7.81 26.15
C LEU A 690 -4.80 7.22 27.39
N ALA A 691 -4.99 5.91 27.45
CA ALA A 691 -5.53 5.22 28.63
C ALA A 691 -4.61 5.29 29.86
N GLY A 692 -3.32 5.61 29.66
CA GLY A 692 -2.34 5.92 30.69
C GLY A 692 -2.24 7.41 31.04
N GLY A 693 -3.03 8.28 30.40
CA GLY A 693 -3.01 9.73 30.60
C GLY A 693 -1.97 10.47 29.75
N LEU A 694 -1.29 9.81 28.81
CA LEU A 694 -0.36 10.45 27.89
C LEU A 694 -1.12 11.26 26.84
N THR A 695 -0.64 12.46 26.54
CA THR A 695 -1.27 13.38 25.56
C THR A 695 -0.32 13.86 24.49
N VAL A 696 0.98 13.96 24.82
CA VAL A 696 2.02 14.46 23.92
C VAL A 696 3.22 13.53 23.98
N ALA A 697 3.79 13.21 22.84
CA ALA A 697 5.03 12.44 22.75
C ALA A 697 6.01 13.13 21.80
N ASN A 698 7.29 13.10 22.15
CA ASN A 698 8.38 13.40 21.23
C ASN A 698 8.88 12.08 20.62
N VAL A 699 8.51 11.84 19.37
CA VAL A 699 8.83 10.59 18.65
C VAL A 699 10.15 10.76 17.91
N LEU A 700 11.15 9.96 18.26
CA LEU A 700 12.53 10.12 17.80
C LEU A 700 13.07 8.85 17.12
N HIS A 701 14.20 9.04 16.43
CA HIS A 701 15.08 7.94 16.06
C HIS A 701 15.71 7.29 17.30
N GLY A 702 16.18 6.06 17.17
CA GLY A 702 16.93 5.35 18.20
C GLY A 702 18.35 5.89 18.38
N SER A 703 19.30 5.01 18.72
CA SER A 703 20.69 5.37 19.01
C SER A 703 21.72 4.70 18.09
N ALA A 704 21.33 4.34 16.86
CA ALA A 704 22.20 3.63 15.91
C ALA A 704 23.25 4.54 15.22
N ASN A 705 22.99 5.85 15.17
CA ASN A 705 23.76 6.82 14.39
C ASN A 705 24.22 7.98 15.29
N PRO A 706 25.49 8.46 15.17
CA PRO A 706 25.90 9.72 15.77
C PRO A 706 24.94 10.89 15.50
N ILE A 707 24.45 11.00 14.26
CA ILE A 707 23.38 11.93 13.86
C ILE A 707 22.27 11.08 13.21
N GLY A 708 21.18 10.83 13.92
CA GLY A 708 20.14 9.88 13.53
C GLY A 708 19.08 10.42 12.59
N GLY A 709 18.55 11.61 12.87
CA GLY A 709 17.51 12.20 12.03
C GLY A 709 16.48 13.02 12.80
N GLN A 710 15.59 13.67 12.08
CA GLN A 710 14.65 14.65 12.60
C GLN A 710 13.50 13.98 13.36
N ASN A 711 13.31 14.33 14.64
CA ASN A 711 12.19 13.85 15.46
C ASN A 711 10.90 14.63 15.15
N GLN A 712 9.78 14.15 15.69
CA GLN A 712 8.47 14.78 15.54
C GLN A 712 7.74 14.79 16.89
N VAL A 713 7.38 15.98 17.36
CA VAL A 713 6.46 16.11 18.51
C VAL A 713 5.03 15.92 17.99
N ILE A 714 4.27 15.04 18.66
CA ILE A 714 2.89 14.71 18.32
C ILE A 714 1.96 14.91 19.53
N LYS A 715 0.69 15.20 19.25
CA LYS A 715 -0.41 14.96 20.20
C LYS A 715 -1.10 13.66 19.82
N LEU A 716 -1.44 12.83 20.80
CA LEU A 716 -2.03 11.49 20.61
C LEU A 716 -3.52 11.59 20.21
N ARG A 717 -3.82 12.26 19.10
CA ARG A 717 -5.19 12.48 18.62
C ARG A 717 -5.72 11.24 17.90
N TRP A 718 -5.96 10.15 18.64
CA TRP A 718 -6.45 8.88 18.10
C TRP A 718 -7.67 9.07 17.19
N GLY A 719 -7.59 8.54 15.96
CA GLY A 719 -8.57 8.74 14.89
C GLY A 719 -8.24 9.88 13.91
N GLU A 720 -7.14 10.60 14.09
CA GLU A 720 -6.57 11.52 13.09
C GLU A 720 -5.62 10.81 12.14
N LYS A 721 -5.46 11.33 10.91
CA LYS A 721 -4.39 10.92 9.98
C LYS A 721 -3.01 11.40 10.47
N PRO A 722 -1.88 10.90 9.90
CA PRO A 722 -0.53 11.26 10.35
C PRO A 722 -0.25 12.76 10.50
N GLU A 723 -0.74 13.61 9.59
CA GLU A 723 -0.57 15.07 9.72
C GLU A 723 -1.35 15.66 10.90
N GLY A 724 -2.52 15.11 11.23
CA GLY A 724 -3.33 15.54 12.37
C GLY A 724 -2.72 15.19 13.73
N LEU A 725 -1.79 14.25 13.78
CA LEU A 725 -1.03 13.93 15.00
C LEU A 725 0.05 14.98 15.31
N LYS A 726 0.58 15.67 14.31
CA LYS A 726 1.70 16.60 14.51
C LYS A 726 1.32 17.74 15.45
N PHE A 727 2.23 18.07 16.37
CA PHE A 727 2.06 19.23 17.24
C PHE A 727 2.40 20.51 16.47
N ALA A 728 1.37 21.23 16.02
CA ALA A 728 1.52 22.51 15.33
C ALA A 728 2.24 23.56 16.20
N GLY A 729 3.35 24.09 15.69
CA GLY A 729 4.15 25.12 16.37
C GLY A 729 5.22 24.58 17.33
N ALA A 730 5.35 23.25 17.50
CA ALA A 730 6.49 22.68 18.20
C ALA A 730 7.78 22.97 17.41
N MET A 731 8.84 23.36 18.11
CA MET A 731 10.13 23.61 17.50
C MET A 731 10.67 22.29 16.90
N PRO A 732 11.12 22.26 15.64
CA PRO A 732 11.73 21.07 15.05
C PRO A 732 12.93 20.61 15.88
N GLY A 733 13.13 19.31 16.01
CA GLY A 733 14.32 18.76 16.66
C GLY A 733 15.06 17.75 15.79
N ILE A 734 16.10 17.15 16.36
CA ILE A 734 16.88 16.09 15.74
C ILE A 734 17.52 15.20 16.81
N LYS A 735 17.55 13.89 16.55
CA LYS A 735 18.18 12.90 17.42
C LYS A 735 19.66 12.76 17.08
N PHE A 736 20.50 12.87 18.09
CA PHE A 736 21.91 12.51 18.09
C PHE A 736 22.12 11.34 19.06
N ALA A 737 23.24 10.63 18.94
CA ALA A 737 23.62 9.61 19.91
C ALA A 737 25.13 9.55 20.16
N LEU A 738 25.48 9.28 21.42
CA LEU A 738 26.82 9.01 21.92
C LEU A 738 26.88 7.56 22.43
N GLY A 739 27.93 7.17 23.14
CA GLY A 739 27.98 5.88 23.81
C GLY A 739 28.52 4.74 22.96
N GLU A 740 28.37 3.54 23.50
CA GLU A 740 28.71 2.25 22.90
C GLU A 740 27.90 1.96 21.64
N ASN A 741 26.65 2.40 21.60
CA ASN A 741 25.71 2.10 20.51
C ASN A 741 26.19 2.64 19.15
N VAL A 742 26.71 3.87 19.13
CA VAL A 742 27.17 4.50 17.88
C VAL A 742 28.57 4.08 17.45
N LYS A 743 29.39 3.58 18.39
CA LYS A 743 30.75 3.06 18.15
C LYS A 743 30.84 1.53 18.03
N GLN A 744 29.75 0.91 17.56
CA GLN A 744 29.65 -0.49 17.10
C GLN A 744 30.16 -1.59 18.05
N SER A 745 29.71 -1.62 19.31
CA SER A 745 29.96 -2.79 20.18
C SER A 745 29.27 -4.10 19.74
N PHE A 746 28.27 -4.05 18.85
CA PHE A 746 27.40 -5.21 18.53
C PHE A 746 27.60 -5.85 17.13
N ARG A 747 28.45 -5.28 16.26
CA ARG A 747 28.73 -5.86 14.91
C ARG A 747 30.23 -5.91 14.63
N PRO A 748 30.96 -6.95 15.11
CA PRO A 748 32.41 -7.06 15.01
C PRO A 748 32.96 -6.98 13.57
N GLN A 749 32.14 -7.30 12.56
CA GLN A 749 32.55 -7.32 11.15
C GLN A 749 32.29 -6.01 10.39
N SER A 750 31.67 -5.00 11.00
CA SER A 750 31.35 -3.75 10.29
C SER A 750 32.56 -2.81 10.26
N SER A 751 32.84 -2.21 9.10
CA SER A 751 33.93 -1.24 8.88
C SER A 751 33.45 0.22 8.89
N ARG A 752 32.21 0.48 9.34
CA ARG A 752 31.58 1.80 9.29
C ARG A 752 32.22 2.72 10.34
N TYR A 753 32.80 3.83 9.92
CA TYR A 753 33.28 4.87 10.84
C TYR A 753 32.09 5.57 11.53
N PRO A 754 32.14 5.89 12.84
CA PRO A 754 33.27 5.78 13.77
C PRO A 754 33.28 4.48 14.60
N GLN A 755 34.48 4.01 14.95
CA GLN A 755 34.72 2.80 15.78
C GLN A 755 35.10 3.13 17.24
N THR A 756 35.20 4.42 17.58
CA THR A 756 35.66 4.89 18.89
C THR A 756 34.88 6.14 19.31
N ARG A 757 34.88 6.46 20.62
CA ARG A 757 34.29 7.71 21.14
C ARG A 757 34.96 8.96 20.55
N MET A 758 36.27 8.91 20.32
CA MET A 758 37.02 10.00 19.65
C MET A 758 36.54 10.20 18.20
N GLY A 759 36.27 9.10 17.49
CA GLY A 759 35.73 9.17 16.13
C GLY A 759 34.33 9.77 16.08
N VAL A 760 33.51 9.57 17.13
CA VAL A 760 32.19 10.20 17.24
C VAL A 760 32.34 11.72 17.31
N GLU A 761 33.17 12.25 18.21
CA GLU A 761 33.41 13.70 18.28
C GLU A 761 33.92 14.26 16.95
N GLN A 762 34.90 13.60 16.34
CA GLN A 762 35.48 14.06 15.07
C GLN A 762 34.44 14.10 13.95
N LEU A 763 33.58 13.08 13.85
CA LEU A 763 32.50 13.03 12.88
C LEU A 763 31.51 14.20 13.08
N LEU A 764 31.07 14.43 14.33
CA LEU A 764 30.15 15.51 14.64
C LEU A 764 30.75 16.87 14.26
N ARG A 765 32.00 17.11 14.62
CA ARG A 765 32.73 18.35 14.31
C ARG A 765 32.84 18.58 12.81
N ASP A 766 33.26 17.56 12.05
CA ASP A 766 33.40 17.63 10.60
C ASP A 766 32.09 18.01 9.90
N ASN A 767 30.98 17.36 10.28
CA ASN A 767 29.67 17.61 9.68
C ASN A 767 29.13 19.03 9.97
N PHE A 768 29.36 19.57 11.17
CA PHE A 768 28.99 20.95 11.46
C PHE A 768 29.87 21.97 10.71
N LEU A 769 31.15 21.67 10.48
CA LEU A 769 32.00 22.52 9.64
C LEU A 769 31.55 22.50 8.18
N ALA A 770 31.21 21.31 7.65
CA ALA A 770 30.62 21.17 6.32
C ALA A 770 29.30 21.95 6.17
N ALA A 771 28.45 21.96 7.21
CA ALA A 771 27.22 22.75 7.23
C ALA A 771 27.48 24.27 7.15
N ARG A 772 28.51 24.78 7.82
CA ARG A 772 28.92 26.20 7.71
C ARG A 772 29.44 26.54 6.32
N ASP A 773 30.17 25.62 5.69
CA ASP A 773 30.65 25.81 4.32
C ASP A 773 29.50 25.81 3.31
N TYR A 774 28.50 24.93 3.52
CA TYR A 774 27.26 24.90 2.76
C TYR A 774 26.50 26.24 2.86
N GLU A 775 26.27 26.74 4.07
CA GLU A 775 25.60 28.04 4.28
C GLU A 775 26.34 29.18 3.58
N ARG A 776 27.66 29.25 3.76
CA ARG A 776 28.52 30.27 3.12
C ARG A 776 28.46 30.21 1.59
N ASN A 777 28.33 29.03 1.00
CA ASN A 777 28.18 28.90 -0.45
C ASN A 777 26.85 29.47 -0.96
N PHE A 778 25.76 29.27 -0.21
CA PHE A 778 24.47 29.91 -0.51
C PHE A 778 24.54 31.44 -0.38
N GLU A 779 25.20 31.96 0.64
CA GLU A 779 25.40 33.40 0.82
C GLU A 779 26.19 34.01 -0.33
N ARG A 780 27.31 33.39 -0.71
CA ARG A 780 28.15 33.83 -1.85
C ARG A 780 27.35 33.86 -3.15
N TYR A 781 26.54 32.83 -3.42
CA TYR A 781 25.69 32.81 -4.60
C TYR A 781 24.63 33.92 -4.58
N ARG A 782 23.99 34.18 -3.43
CA ARG A 782 22.99 35.25 -3.27
C ARG A 782 23.55 36.64 -3.53
N VAL A 783 24.82 36.90 -3.17
CA VAL A 783 25.50 38.17 -3.44
C VAL A 783 26.14 38.24 -4.83
N GLY A 784 25.84 37.29 -5.72
CA GLY A 784 26.23 37.33 -7.13
C GLY A 784 27.63 36.79 -7.43
N ALA A 785 28.22 35.97 -6.55
CA ALA A 785 29.48 35.31 -6.87
C ALA A 785 29.35 34.40 -8.11
N THR A 786 30.38 34.38 -8.96
CA THR A 786 30.46 33.51 -10.15
C THR A 786 30.60 32.05 -9.74
N LEU A 787 29.47 31.41 -9.46
CA LEU A 787 29.35 30.02 -9.02
C LEU A 787 28.15 29.37 -9.71
N LEU A 788 28.16 28.04 -9.82
CA LEU A 788 26.94 27.31 -10.12
C LEU A 788 25.90 27.58 -9.02
N PRO A 789 24.59 27.50 -9.34
CA PRO A 789 23.57 27.51 -8.30
C PRO A 789 23.90 26.43 -7.25
N PRO A 790 23.97 26.76 -5.96
CA PRO A 790 24.24 25.78 -4.92
C PRO A 790 23.17 24.67 -4.93
N ARG A 791 23.63 23.42 -4.79
CA ARG A 791 22.77 22.25 -4.59
C ARG A 791 22.16 22.34 -3.20
N ARG A 792 20.85 22.10 -3.06
CA ARG A 792 20.24 21.93 -1.74
C ARG A 792 20.57 20.53 -1.22
N ASP A 793 21.14 20.46 -0.02
CA ASP A 793 21.50 19.21 0.63
C ASP A 793 20.73 19.11 1.95
N LEU A 794 19.81 18.15 2.03
CA LEU A 794 18.92 18.02 3.18
C LEU A 794 19.66 17.62 4.46
N GLN A 795 20.81 16.92 4.35
CA GLN A 795 21.62 16.60 5.52
C GLN A 795 22.24 17.86 6.11
N LEU A 796 22.90 18.65 5.27
CA LEU A 796 23.58 19.87 5.69
C LEU A 796 22.60 20.98 6.08
N GLU A 797 21.47 21.10 5.38
CA GLU A 797 20.41 22.07 5.71
C GLU A 797 19.87 21.86 7.12
N ALA A 798 19.63 20.61 7.54
CA ALA A 798 19.22 20.30 8.90
C ALA A 798 20.27 20.67 9.95
N LEU A 799 21.57 20.55 9.64
CA LEU A 799 22.66 20.96 10.53
C LEU A 799 22.82 22.50 10.59
N VAL A 800 22.60 23.19 9.47
CA VAL A 800 22.55 24.66 9.43
C VAL A 800 21.40 25.19 10.28
N GLU A 801 20.26 24.51 10.30
CA GLU A 801 19.14 24.88 11.19
C GLU A 801 19.53 24.79 12.67
N ILE A 802 20.35 23.81 13.06
CA ILE A 802 20.88 23.69 14.44
C ILE A 802 21.80 24.88 14.76
N LEU A 803 22.76 25.18 13.88
CA LEU A 803 23.71 26.29 14.07
C LEU A 803 22.98 27.64 14.17
N ASN A 804 21.86 27.78 13.47
CA ASN A 804 21.02 28.98 13.50
C ASN A 804 19.96 29.00 14.62
N GLY A 805 19.94 28.01 15.52
CA GLY A 805 18.96 27.93 16.60
C GLY A 805 17.52 27.73 16.11
N ARG A 806 17.33 27.16 14.91
CA ARG A 806 16.02 26.82 14.32
C ARG A 806 15.63 25.36 14.55
N ARG A 807 16.55 24.53 15.06
CA ARG A 807 16.32 23.11 15.37
C ARG A 807 17.00 22.70 16.68
N LEU A 808 16.28 21.97 17.52
CA LEU A 808 16.76 21.50 18.83
C LEU A 808 17.49 20.16 18.72
N VAL A 809 18.61 20.01 19.41
CA VAL A 809 19.30 18.72 19.52
C VAL A 809 18.80 17.94 20.74
N HIS A 810 18.31 16.73 20.50
CA HIS A 810 18.05 15.72 21.53
C HIS A 810 19.10 14.62 21.41
N ILE A 811 19.90 14.39 22.45
CA ILE A 811 21.08 13.53 22.33
C ILE A 811 21.06 12.37 23.32
N HIS A 812 21.06 11.15 22.79
CA HIS A 812 21.27 9.94 23.57
C HIS A 812 22.67 9.94 24.19
N SER A 813 22.73 9.78 25.50
CA SER A 813 23.98 9.73 26.25
C SER A 813 23.77 8.92 27.53
N TYR A 814 24.74 8.12 27.92
CA TYR A 814 24.73 7.48 29.24
C TYR A 814 25.80 8.06 30.14
N ARG A 815 27.04 8.12 29.67
CA ARG A 815 28.19 8.42 30.51
C ARG A 815 28.52 9.90 30.63
N GLN A 816 29.06 10.25 31.79
CA GLN A 816 29.53 11.59 32.18
C GLN A 816 30.55 12.20 31.21
N ASP A 817 31.50 11.42 30.68
CA ASP A 817 32.58 11.90 29.81
C ASP A 817 32.05 12.33 28.43
N GLU A 818 31.03 11.64 27.94
CA GLU A 818 30.37 11.92 26.67
C GLU A 818 29.47 13.15 26.77
N ILE A 819 28.76 13.29 27.90
CA ILE A 819 27.97 14.48 28.21
C ILE A 819 28.88 15.72 28.24
N LEU A 820 30.03 15.64 28.91
CA LEU A 820 31.00 16.74 28.97
C LEU A 820 31.60 17.06 27.60
N MET A 821 31.93 16.06 26.79
CA MET A 821 32.44 16.25 25.43
C MET A 821 31.43 17.02 24.58
N PHE A 822 30.17 16.56 24.56
CA PHE A 822 29.15 17.17 23.71
C PHE A 822 28.76 18.58 24.17
N THR A 823 28.75 18.81 25.49
CA THR A 823 28.57 20.14 26.09
C THR A 823 29.63 21.12 25.57
N ARG A 824 30.91 20.73 25.58
CA ARG A 824 32.02 21.57 25.06
C ARG A 824 31.90 21.80 23.56
N LEU A 825 31.50 20.79 22.80
CA LEU A 825 31.29 20.92 21.35
C LEU A 825 30.18 21.93 21.04
N ALA A 826 29.07 21.89 21.78
CA ALA A 826 27.97 22.85 21.65
C ALA A 826 28.40 24.27 22.01
N GLU A 827 29.18 24.46 23.08
CA GLU A 827 29.75 25.77 23.44
C GLU A 827 30.68 26.31 22.34
N GLN A 828 31.55 25.46 21.77
CA GLN A 828 32.48 25.84 20.71
C GLN A 828 31.77 26.23 19.40
N LEU A 829 30.74 25.48 19.02
CA LEU A 829 29.98 25.70 17.78
C LEU A 829 28.78 26.64 17.97
N LYS A 830 28.50 27.06 19.21
CA LYS A 830 27.45 28.01 19.61
C LYS A 830 26.04 27.58 19.23
N PHE A 831 25.73 26.29 19.34
CA PHE A 831 24.35 25.78 19.17
C PHE A 831 23.72 25.37 20.51
N GLN A 832 22.39 25.31 20.54
CA GLN A 832 21.64 24.94 21.74
C GLN A 832 21.33 23.45 21.81
N ILE A 833 21.46 22.87 23.00
CA ILE A 833 21.03 21.50 23.29
C ILE A 833 19.63 21.57 23.88
N GLY A 834 18.68 20.82 23.31
CA GLY A 834 17.34 20.68 23.86
C GLY A 834 17.36 19.77 25.09
N THR A 835 17.82 18.53 24.93
CA THR A 835 17.74 17.51 25.99
C THR A 835 18.82 16.45 25.85
N PHE A 836 19.51 16.12 26.95
CA PHE A 836 20.25 14.87 27.08
C PHE A 836 19.27 13.74 27.42
N GLN A 837 19.27 12.69 26.61
CA GLN A 837 18.36 11.57 26.65
C GLN A 837 19.04 10.37 27.34
N HIS A 838 18.27 9.66 28.17
CA HIS A 838 18.65 8.63 29.14
C HIS A 838 19.55 9.12 30.27
N VAL A 839 20.67 9.75 29.93
CA VAL A 839 21.51 10.59 30.81
C VAL A 839 21.75 9.97 32.19
N LEU A 840 22.04 8.66 32.22
CA LEU A 840 22.05 7.87 33.45
C LEU A 840 23.16 8.25 34.44
N GLU A 841 24.29 8.78 33.95
CA GLU A 841 25.35 9.39 34.78
C GLU A 841 25.24 10.92 34.88
N GLY A 842 24.11 11.51 34.48
CA GLY A 842 23.88 12.95 34.50
C GLY A 842 24.08 13.58 35.87
N TYR A 843 23.73 12.88 36.94
CA TYR A 843 23.93 13.32 38.33
C TYR A 843 25.39 13.66 38.66
N LYS A 844 26.37 13.06 37.95
CA LYS A 844 27.79 13.32 38.17
C LYS A 844 28.27 14.62 37.52
N VAL A 845 27.50 15.16 36.57
CA VAL A 845 27.86 16.33 35.72
C VAL A 845 26.68 17.29 35.54
N ALA A 846 25.76 17.31 36.49
CA ALA A 846 24.52 18.10 36.41
C ALA A 846 24.79 19.61 36.29
N ASP A 847 25.87 20.09 36.90
CA ASP A 847 26.34 21.48 36.80
C ASP A 847 26.71 21.86 35.36
N ALA A 848 27.35 20.95 34.62
CA ALA A 848 27.71 21.15 33.22
C ALA A 848 26.46 21.18 32.32
N ILE A 849 25.48 20.30 32.59
CA ILE A 849 24.19 20.28 31.87
C ILE A 849 23.44 21.60 32.12
N ALA A 850 23.35 22.04 33.38
CA ALA A 850 22.69 23.29 33.76
C ALA A 850 23.37 24.52 33.13
N ARG A 851 24.71 24.54 33.07
CA ARG A 851 25.50 25.65 32.50
C ARG A 851 25.16 25.94 31.04
N VAL A 852 24.90 24.92 30.23
CA VAL A 852 24.50 25.09 28.82
C VAL A 852 23.00 25.21 28.62
N GLY A 853 22.21 25.23 29.70
CA GLY A 853 20.75 25.35 29.64
C GLY A 853 20.04 24.15 29.02
N ALA A 854 20.68 22.98 29.01
CA ALA A 854 20.10 21.76 28.47
C ALA A 854 19.13 21.09 29.47
N GLY A 855 18.11 20.41 28.96
CA GLY A 855 17.30 19.49 29.75
C GLY A 855 17.94 18.11 29.92
N ALA A 856 17.38 17.30 30.81
CA ALA A 856 17.79 15.92 31.04
C ALA A 856 16.56 14.99 31.17
N SER A 857 16.38 14.04 30.28
CA SER A 857 15.30 13.05 30.35
C SER A 857 15.88 11.66 30.58
N SER A 858 15.55 11.03 31.70
CA SER A 858 16.19 9.78 32.16
C SER A 858 15.17 8.68 32.40
N PHE A 859 15.64 7.44 32.39
CA PHE A 859 14.89 6.35 33.02
C PHE A 859 14.83 6.56 34.53
N SER A 860 13.75 6.09 35.15
CA SER A 860 13.62 6.01 36.60
C SER A 860 14.36 4.82 37.20
N ASP A 861 14.34 3.65 36.53
CA ASP A 861 14.90 2.40 37.07
C ASP A 861 15.44 1.37 36.04
N TRP A 862 15.71 1.75 34.78
CA TRP A 862 16.20 0.83 33.76
C TRP A 862 17.71 0.97 33.48
N TRP A 863 18.52 0.01 33.96
CA TRP A 863 19.98 -0.04 33.80
C TRP A 863 20.59 -1.42 34.11
N GLY A 864 21.92 -1.53 34.14
CA GLY A 864 22.66 -2.75 34.53
C GLY A 864 22.89 -3.77 33.42
N TYR A 865 22.48 -3.46 32.18
CA TYR A 865 22.57 -4.37 31.02
C TYR A 865 23.74 -4.07 30.06
N LYS A 866 24.48 -2.97 30.27
CA LYS A 866 25.72 -2.60 29.55
C LYS A 866 26.71 -1.95 30.51
N VAL A 867 27.98 -1.91 30.13
CA VAL A 867 29.04 -1.23 30.91
C VAL A 867 28.75 0.26 31.05
N GLU A 868 28.29 0.93 29.99
CA GLU A 868 27.97 2.36 30.03
C GLU A 868 26.76 2.74 30.92
N VAL A 869 25.98 1.76 31.38
CA VAL A 869 24.82 1.97 32.26
C VAL A 869 25.02 1.36 33.64
N TYR A 870 26.23 0.92 33.99
CA TYR A 870 26.48 0.18 35.23
C TYR A 870 26.36 1.07 36.49
N ASP A 871 26.79 2.33 36.37
CA ASP A 871 26.78 3.32 37.46
C ASP A 871 25.47 4.12 37.56
N ALA A 872 24.42 3.68 36.86
CA ALA A 872 23.12 4.32 36.94
C ALA A 872 22.47 4.13 38.32
N ILE A 873 21.78 5.17 38.81
CA ILE A 873 21.13 5.17 40.12
C ILE A 873 19.70 5.76 40.04
N PRO A 874 18.74 5.29 40.87
CA PRO A 874 17.37 5.79 40.84
C PRO A 874 17.26 7.26 41.32
N GLN A 875 18.28 7.78 42.01
CA GLN A 875 18.33 9.17 42.46
C GLN A 875 18.71 10.16 41.34
N ASN A 876 19.11 9.69 40.16
CA ASN A 876 19.69 10.50 39.10
C ASN A 876 18.85 11.75 38.78
N VAL A 877 17.56 11.55 38.48
CA VAL A 877 16.62 12.62 38.12
C VAL A 877 16.46 13.64 39.25
N ALA A 878 16.33 13.18 40.50
CA ALA A 878 16.17 14.05 41.65
C ALA A 878 17.42 14.88 41.95
N LEU A 879 18.61 14.28 41.80
CA LEU A 879 19.88 14.99 41.98
C LEU A 879 20.08 16.08 40.93
N MET A 880 19.82 15.77 39.65
CA MET A 880 19.89 16.77 38.58
C MET A 880 18.88 17.91 38.79
N THR A 881 17.66 17.58 39.21
CA THR A 881 16.61 18.58 39.51
C THR A 881 17.07 19.56 40.59
N ARG A 882 17.73 19.09 41.65
CA ARG A 882 18.26 19.93 42.75
C ARG A 882 19.37 20.88 42.32
N VAL A 883 20.13 20.53 41.28
CA VAL A 883 21.19 21.37 40.70
C VAL A 883 20.60 22.40 39.70
N GLY A 884 19.28 22.36 39.46
CA GLY A 884 18.58 23.31 38.59
C GLY A 884 18.48 22.84 37.13
N VAL A 885 18.83 21.58 36.83
CA VAL A 885 18.57 21.00 35.51
C VAL A 885 17.06 20.77 35.36
N VAL A 886 16.51 21.12 34.20
CA VAL A 886 15.11 20.78 33.87
C VAL A 886 15.05 19.28 33.55
N SER A 887 14.76 18.47 34.56
CA SER A 887 14.77 17.01 34.44
C SER A 887 13.37 16.40 34.23
N SER A 888 13.31 15.29 33.49
CA SER A 888 12.09 14.51 33.21
C SER A 888 12.36 13.02 33.27
N VAL A 889 11.28 12.24 33.31
CA VAL A 889 11.30 10.77 33.15
C VAL A 889 10.71 10.43 31.78
N ASN A 890 11.32 9.48 31.07
CA ASN A 890 10.84 8.99 29.77
C ASN A 890 10.57 7.49 29.78
N SER A 891 9.85 7.02 28.75
CA SER A 891 9.50 5.60 28.60
C SER A 891 10.51 4.80 27.79
N ASP A 892 10.93 5.30 26.63
CA ASP A 892 11.64 4.52 25.59
C ASP A 892 10.92 3.19 25.24
N SER A 893 9.61 3.11 25.48
CA SER A 893 8.81 1.88 25.43
C SER A 893 7.32 2.19 25.41
N ASP A 894 6.57 1.55 24.50
CA ASP A 894 5.10 1.65 24.46
C ASP A 894 4.45 1.19 25.78
N ASP A 895 5.08 0.23 26.48
CA ASP A 895 4.54 -0.28 27.75
C ASP A 895 4.74 0.69 28.93
N LEU A 896 5.90 1.34 28.97
CA LEU A 896 6.21 2.32 30.02
C LEU A 896 5.53 3.66 29.76
N ALA A 897 5.27 4.01 28.48
CA ALA A 897 4.59 5.23 28.09
C ALA A 897 3.19 5.35 28.72
N ARG A 898 2.44 4.24 28.78
CA ARG A 898 1.14 4.15 29.47
C ARG A 898 1.24 4.15 31.02
N ARG A 899 2.45 4.23 31.59
CA ARG A 899 2.72 4.18 33.05
C ARG A 899 3.62 5.31 33.54
N LEU A 900 3.82 6.38 32.75
CA LEU A 900 4.70 7.49 33.11
C LEU A 900 4.40 8.11 34.49
N ASN A 901 3.13 8.12 34.92
CA ASN A 901 2.76 8.56 36.26
C ASN A 901 3.42 7.72 37.37
N THR A 902 3.53 6.41 37.16
CA THR A 902 4.18 5.47 38.08
C THR A 902 5.70 5.61 38.00
N GLU A 903 6.25 5.81 36.80
CA GLU A 903 7.68 6.06 36.60
C GLU A 903 8.13 7.36 37.32
N ALA A 904 7.32 8.42 37.23
CA ALA A 904 7.54 9.65 37.98
C ALA A 904 7.49 9.44 39.51
N ALA A 905 6.54 8.63 39.99
CA ALA A 905 6.36 8.36 41.42
C ALA A 905 7.59 7.70 42.08
N LYS A 906 8.41 6.95 41.31
CA LYS A 906 9.66 6.35 41.80
C LYS A 906 10.64 7.41 42.32
N SER A 907 10.62 8.63 41.77
CA SER A 907 11.46 9.74 42.23
C SER A 907 11.09 10.26 43.63
N ILE A 908 9.87 10.00 44.10
CA ILE A 908 9.47 10.25 45.49
C ILE A 908 10.19 9.24 46.40
N ARG A 909 10.10 7.95 46.07
CA ARG A 909 10.64 6.86 46.89
C ARG A 909 12.15 6.87 47.02
N TYR A 910 12.86 7.07 45.91
CA TYR A 910 14.32 6.98 45.86
C TYR A 910 14.98 8.35 45.96
N GLY A 911 14.40 9.34 45.27
CA GLY A 911 14.94 10.68 45.17
C GLY A 911 14.51 11.63 46.28
N GLY A 912 13.41 11.36 46.98
CA GLY A 912 12.85 12.25 48.01
C GLY A 912 12.25 13.54 47.45
N LEU A 913 11.78 13.52 46.19
CA LEU A 913 11.00 14.62 45.62
C LEU A 913 9.60 14.65 46.24
N SER A 914 9.01 15.84 46.34
CA SER A 914 7.58 15.97 46.64
C SER A 914 6.73 15.42 45.50
N GLU A 915 5.46 15.11 45.77
CA GLU A 915 4.52 14.67 44.72
C GLU A 915 4.35 15.70 43.60
N GLU A 916 4.38 16.99 43.93
CA GLU A 916 4.29 18.06 42.92
C GLU A 916 5.54 18.14 42.05
N GLU A 917 6.73 17.97 42.64
CA GLU A 917 7.98 17.90 41.87
C GLU A 917 8.03 16.65 40.99
N ALA A 918 7.59 15.50 41.51
CA ALA A 918 7.53 14.25 40.75
C ALA A 918 6.58 14.36 39.56
N LEU A 919 5.38 14.94 39.74
CA LEU A 919 4.44 15.12 38.63
C LEU A 919 4.99 16.06 37.53
N LYS A 920 5.79 17.07 37.90
CA LYS A 920 6.45 17.95 36.92
C LYS A 920 7.39 17.21 35.98
N LEU A 921 7.98 16.08 36.41
CA LEU A 921 8.89 15.25 35.59
C LEU A 921 8.23 14.66 34.34
N VAL A 922 6.90 14.56 34.32
CA VAL A 922 6.11 14.00 33.20
C VAL A 922 5.05 14.96 32.69
N THR A 923 5.15 16.25 33.05
CA THR A 923 4.22 17.32 32.61
C THR A 923 4.99 18.57 32.16
N ILE A 924 5.19 19.56 33.03
CA ILE A 924 5.76 20.87 32.63
C ILE A 924 7.25 20.78 32.25
N ASN A 925 8.03 19.88 32.86
CA ASN A 925 9.46 19.77 32.57
C ASN A 925 9.72 19.26 31.14
N PRO A 926 9.14 18.13 30.68
CA PRO A 926 9.25 17.73 29.28
C PRO A 926 8.64 18.78 28.32
N ALA A 927 7.56 19.48 28.70
CA ALA A 927 7.05 20.59 27.87
C ALA A 927 8.11 21.70 27.66
N ARG A 928 8.85 22.07 28.72
CA ARG A 928 9.94 23.06 28.63
C ARG A 928 11.10 22.56 27.80
N GLN A 929 11.47 21.29 27.95
CA GLN A 929 12.52 20.65 27.16
C GLN A 929 12.22 20.69 25.65
N LEU A 930 10.95 20.50 25.28
CA LEU A 930 10.44 20.55 23.91
C LEU A 930 10.05 21.96 23.42
N ARG A 931 10.12 22.98 24.29
CA ARG A 931 9.71 24.37 24.02
C ARG A 931 8.23 24.53 23.67
N ILE A 932 7.38 23.65 24.19
CA ILE A 932 5.91 23.66 24.04
C ILE A 932 5.19 24.05 25.35
N ASP A 933 5.94 24.46 26.38
CA ASP A 933 5.42 24.81 27.70
C ASP A 933 4.48 26.03 27.69
N ARG A 934 4.49 26.84 26.63
CA ARG A 934 3.48 27.90 26.44
C ARG A 934 2.09 27.38 26.10
N GLN A 935 2.01 26.14 25.59
CA GLN A 935 0.77 25.54 25.11
C GLN A 935 0.29 24.41 26.03
N VAL A 936 1.18 23.60 26.60
CA VAL A 936 0.82 22.39 27.38
C VAL A 936 1.70 22.20 28.63
N GLY A 937 1.42 21.15 29.41
CA GLY A 937 2.26 20.71 30.53
C GLY A 937 1.89 21.29 31.90
N SER A 938 0.94 22.21 31.98
CA SER A 938 0.38 22.72 33.23
C SER A 938 -1.08 23.16 33.04
N LEU A 939 -1.84 23.19 34.14
CA LEU A 939 -3.19 23.76 34.16
C LEU A 939 -3.06 25.25 34.44
N GLU A 940 -2.97 26.04 33.36
CA GLU A 940 -2.88 27.51 33.42
C GLU A 940 -3.80 28.14 32.36
N VAL A 941 -4.37 29.30 32.66
CA VAL A 941 -5.27 30.01 31.74
C VAL A 941 -4.56 30.31 30.41
N GLY A 942 -5.25 30.05 29.30
CA GLY A 942 -4.77 30.26 27.92
C GLY A 942 -4.05 29.06 27.30
N LYS A 943 -3.65 28.06 28.09
CA LYS A 943 -3.05 26.81 27.58
C LYS A 943 -4.09 25.90 26.94
N ASP A 944 -3.63 24.97 26.12
CA ASP A 944 -4.45 23.90 25.55
C ASP A 944 -5.08 23.10 26.69
N ALA A 945 -6.35 22.74 26.51
CA ALA A 945 -7.08 21.90 27.46
C ALA A 945 -6.70 20.42 27.28
N ASP A 946 -5.42 20.14 27.55
CA ASP A 946 -4.84 18.79 27.60
C ASP A 946 -4.74 18.37 29.06
N PHE A 947 -5.66 17.52 29.52
CA PHE A 947 -5.77 17.13 30.93
C PHE A 947 -6.28 15.71 31.11
N VAL A 948 -6.00 15.13 32.28
CA VAL A 948 -6.39 13.76 32.65
C VAL A 948 -7.23 13.83 33.92
N ILE A 949 -8.34 13.09 33.94
CA ILE A 949 -9.15 12.84 35.13
C ILE A 949 -8.78 11.45 35.65
N TRP A 950 -8.38 11.37 36.92
CA TRP A 950 -7.90 10.14 37.56
C TRP A 950 -8.88 9.64 38.62
N SER A 951 -8.97 8.31 38.72
CA SER A 951 -9.79 7.61 39.72
C SER A 951 -9.29 7.77 41.16
N GLY A 952 -8.11 8.35 41.35
CA GLY A 952 -7.42 8.52 42.62
C GLY A 952 -6.17 9.39 42.45
N PRO A 953 -5.31 9.52 43.49
CA PRO A 953 -4.09 10.35 43.40
C PRO A 953 -3.22 9.91 42.22
N PRO A 954 -2.77 10.83 41.34
CA PRO A 954 -2.22 10.48 40.03
C PRO A 954 -0.92 9.67 40.10
N LEU A 955 -0.13 9.81 41.16
CA LEU A 955 1.14 9.09 41.36
C LEU A 955 0.99 7.76 42.12
N SER A 956 -0.24 7.31 42.37
CA SER A 956 -0.50 5.99 42.94
C SER A 956 -0.55 4.93 41.85
N SER A 957 0.10 3.77 42.08
CA SER A 957 0.01 2.60 41.20
C SER A 957 -1.39 1.97 41.12
N LYS A 958 -2.32 2.39 42.00
CA LYS A 958 -3.73 1.94 41.98
C LYS A 958 -4.63 2.85 41.15
N SER A 959 -4.17 4.05 40.81
CA SER A 959 -4.95 5.02 40.06
C SER A 959 -4.98 4.67 38.58
N ARG A 960 -6.12 4.95 37.94
CA ARG A 960 -6.33 4.77 36.50
C ARG A 960 -6.83 6.10 35.94
N ALA A 961 -6.49 6.38 34.67
CA ALA A 961 -7.14 7.46 33.96
C ALA A 961 -8.60 7.07 33.72
N ASP A 962 -9.53 7.89 34.20
CA ASP A 962 -10.95 7.75 33.90
C ASP A 962 -11.28 8.44 32.56
N ALA A 963 -10.61 9.54 32.26
CA ALA A 963 -10.71 10.23 30.98
C ALA A 963 -9.43 11.02 30.63
N THR A 964 -9.07 11.05 29.34
CA THR A 964 -7.95 11.83 28.81
C THR A 964 -8.45 12.77 27.73
N TRP A 965 -8.14 14.06 27.90
CA TRP A 965 -8.57 15.14 27.03
C TRP A 965 -7.39 15.77 26.30
N ILE A 966 -7.57 16.07 25.03
CA ILE A 966 -6.61 16.81 24.20
C ILE A 966 -7.37 17.88 23.43
N ASP A 967 -6.88 19.11 23.43
CA ASP A 967 -7.50 20.27 22.79
C ASP A 967 -8.98 20.44 23.21
N GLY A 968 -9.32 20.06 24.46
CA GLY A 968 -10.70 20.06 24.97
C GLY A 968 -11.64 19.05 24.32
N ARG A 969 -11.11 18.01 23.68
CA ARG A 969 -11.84 16.84 23.18
C ARG A 969 -11.51 15.61 24.03
N ARG A 970 -12.50 14.77 24.34
CA ARG A 970 -12.30 13.53 25.12
C ARG A 970 -11.85 12.39 24.21
N TYR A 971 -10.55 12.13 24.15
CA TYR A 971 -9.98 11.08 23.29
C TYR A 971 -9.97 9.70 23.96
N PHE A 972 -10.03 9.65 25.29
CA PHE A 972 -10.21 8.42 26.05
C PHE A 972 -11.21 8.64 27.18
N ASP A 973 -12.03 7.62 27.42
CA ASP A 973 -13.01 7.53 28.49
C ASP A 973 -13.16 6.06 28.87
N ARG A 974 -13.05 5.74 30.16
CA ARG A 974 -13.01 4.35 30.62
C ARG A 974 -14.35 3.61 30.40
N ASP A 975 -15.47 4.31 30.44
CA ASP A 975 -16.79 3.73 30.20
C ASP A 975 -17.07 3.56 28.70
N GLU A 976 -16.57 4.48 27.86
CA GLU A 976 -16.49 4.28 26.41
C GLU A 976 -15.62 3.06 26.06
N ASP A 977 -14.43 2.95 26.64
CA ASP A 977 -13.50 1.84 26.42
C ASP A 977 -14.15 0.48 26.71
N ALA A 978 -14.84 0.35 27.86
CA ALA A 978 -15.55 -0.86 28.23
C ALA A 978 -16.64 -1.23 27.19
N ARG A 979 -17.40 -0.24 26.69
CA ARG A 979 -18.41 -0.46 25.64
C ARG A 979 -17.76 -0.86 24.31
N LEU A 980 -16.66 -0.20 23.93
CA LEU A 980 -15.92 -0.51 22.70
C LEU A 980 -15.36 -1.93 22.73
N ARG A 981 -14.83 -2.41 23.87
CA ARG A 981 -14.37 -3.81 24.00
C ARG A 981 -15.49 -4.81 23.69
N THR A 982 -16.68 -4.59 24.25
CA THR A 982 -17.84 -5.45 23.99
C THR A 982 -18.27 -5.39 22.52
N ALA A 983 -18.35 -4.19 21.93
CA ALA A 983 -18.71 -4.01 20.53
C ALA A 983 -17.69 -4.67 19.58
N ASN A 984 -16.40 -4.44 19.80
CA ASN A 984 -15.32 -5.04 19.01
C ASN A 984 -15.35 -6.58 19.07
N ALA A 985 -15.64 -7.16 20.25
CA ALA A 985 -15.74 -8.61 20.40
C ALA A 985 -16.95 -9.18 19.63
N GLN A 986 -18.09 -8.48 19.65
CA GLN A 986 -19.27 -8.88 18.89
C GLN A 986 -19.05 -8.79 17.37
N GLU A 987 -18.40 -7.71 16.91
CA GLU A 987 -18.06 -7.54 15.49
C GLU A 987 -17.04 -8.58 15.02
N HIS A 988 -16.01 -8.84 15.83
CA HIS A 988 -15.00 -9.87 15.56
C HIS A 988 -15.68 -11.24 15.37
N GLU A 989 -16.53 -11.65 16.31
CA GLU A 989 -17.25 -12.93 16.21
C GLU A 989 -18.19 -12.97 14.99
N ALA A 990 -18.88 -11.88 14.67
CA ALA A 990 -19.75 -11.82 13.49
C ALA A 990 -18.96 -12.01 12.18
N LEU A 991 -17.77 -11.43 12.08
CA LEU A 991 -16.88 -11.59 10.92
C LEU A 991 -16.25 -12.99 10.88
N VAL A 992 -15.90 -13.57 12.03
CA VAL A 992 -15.46 -14.98 12.13
C VAL A 992 -16.55 -15.92 11.61
N GLN A 993 -17.82 -15.75 12.04
CA GLN A 993 -18.94 -16.55 11.54
C GLN A 993 -19.13 -16.39 10.02
N LYS A 994 -18.97 -15.17 9.50
CA LYS A 994 -19.02 -14.92 8.05
C LYS A 994 -17.89 -15.67 7.32
N ALA A 995 -16.66 -15.62 7.83
CA ALA A 995 -15.51 -16.30 7.25
C ALA A 995 -15.67 -17.83 7.30
N LEU A 996 -16.20 -18.39 8.39
CA LEU A 996 -16.49 -19.82 8.54
C LEU A 996 -17.39 -20.37 7.42
N VAL A 997 -18.42 -19.62 7.01
CA VAL A 997 -19.31 -20.01 5.90
C VAL A 997 -18.54 -20.17 4.58
N GLU A 998 -17.57 -19.30 4.30
CA GLU A 998 -16.70 -19.42 3.12
C GLU A 998 -15.71 -20.58 3.27
N ARG A 999 -15.08 -20.73 4.44
CA ARG A 999 -14.12 -21.83 4.73
C ARG A 999 -14.77 -23.21 4.66
N GLN A 1000 -16.02 -23.36 5.12
CA GLN A 1000 -16.76 -24.62 5.04
C GLN A 1000 -16.96 -25.07 3.57
N LYS A 1001 -17.26 -24.12 2.66
CA LYS A 1001 -17.38 -24.42 1.22
C LYS A 1001 -16.04 -24.90 0.63
N MET A 1002 -14.92 -24.35 1.09
CA MET A 1002 -13.58 -24.77 0.65
C MET A 1002 -13.23 -26.19 1.15
N LEU A 1003 -13.49 -26.50 2.42
CA LEU A 1003 -13.21 -27.83 2.99
C LEU A 1003 -14.07 -28.94 2.38
N GLY A 1004 -15.34 -28.66 2.06
CA GLY A 1004 -16.27 -29.65 1.49
C GLY A 1004 -16.00 -30.08 0.04
N THR A 1005 -15.13 -29.36 -0.69
CA THR A 1005 -14.85 -29.64 -2.11
C THR A 1005 -13.56 -30.44 -2.35
N GLY A 1006 -12.91 -30.94 -1.29
CA GLY A 1006 -11.62 -31.65 -1.40
C GLY A 1006 -10.49 -30.75 -1.94
N GLY A 1007 -10.69 -29.43 -1.91
CA GLY A 1007 -9.78 -28.46 -2.51
C GLY A 1007 -8.52 -28.25 -1.67
N ARG A 1008 -7.36 -28.37 -2.32
CA ARG A 1008 -6.11 -27.76 -1.82
C ARG A 1008 -6.38 -26.29 -1.50
N ALA A 1009 -5.99 -25.86 -0.30
CA ALA A 1009 -5.96 -24.45 0.08
C ALA A 1009 -5.26 -23.65 -1.04
N ALA A 1010 -6.02 -22.83 -1.75
CA ALA A 1010 -5.46 -21.82 -2.63
C ALA A 1010 -4.96 -20.70 -1.73
N ASP A 1011 -3.70 -20.32 -1.96
CA ASP A 1011 -2.95 -19.26 -1.28
C ASP A 1011 -2.70 -19.52 0.22
N LYS A 1012 -1.56 -20.16 0.52
CA LYS A 1012 -0.90 -20.01 1.83
C LYS A 1012 -0.33 -18.60 1.92
N PRO A 1013 -0.76 -17.75 2.86
CA PRO A 1013 0.14 -16.75 3.40
C PRO A 1013 1.27 -17.49 4.13
N THR A 1014 2.48 -16.93 4.09
CA THR A 1014 3.62 -17.45 4.84
C THR A 1014 3.41 -17.22 6.34
N THR A 1015 2.88 -18.21 7.06
CA THR A 1015 2.99 -18.29 8.52
C THR A 1015 4.09 -19.31 8.87
N PRO A 1016 5.14 -18.95 9.63
CA PRO A 1016 6.12 -19.92 10.13
C PRO A 1016 5.56 -20.69 11.34
N GLY A 1017 5.92 -21.97 11.45
CA GLY A 1017 5.93 -22.70 12.73
C GLY A 1017 4.72 -23.59 13.01
N SER A 1018 5.01 -24.86 13.28
CA SER A 1018 4.06 -25.82 13.88
C SER A 1018 3.66 -25.39 15.29
N THR A 1019 2.37 -25.20 15.50
CA THR A 1019 1.70 -24.78 16.74
C THR A 1019 1.67 -25.92 17.78
N PRO A 1020 2.15 -25.75 19.03
CA PRO A 1020 1.79 -26.62 20.13
C PRO A 1020 0.37 -26.31 20.63
N THR A 1021 -0.42 -27.35 20.93
CA THR A 1021 -1.79 -27.27 21.46
C THR A 1021 -1.80 -26.86 22.94
N LEU A 1022 -2.56 -25.82 23.29
CA LEU A 1022 -2.84 -25.42 24.68
C LEU A 1022 -3.81 -26.42 25.34
N GLU A 1023 -3.61 -26.70 26.63
CA GLU A 1023 -4.56 -27.51 27.40
C GLU A 1023 -5.82 -26.71 27.75
N ALA A 1024 -6.96 -27.39 27.94
CA ALA A 1024 -8.28 -26.78 28.11
C ALA A 1024 -8.40 -25.78 29.29
N GLY A 1025 -7.53 -25.89 30.30
CA GLY A 1025 -7.46 -24.94 31.42
C GLY A 1025 -6.82 -23.59 31.07
N ASP A 1026 -5.80 -23.61 30.22
CA ASP A 1026 -5.09 -22.41 29.75
C ASP A 1026 -5.92 -21.63 28.73
N PHE A 1027 -6.79 -22.31 27.99
CA PHE A 1027 -7.74 -21.69 27.07
C PHE A 1027 -8.80 -20.84 27.80
N ALA A 1028 -9.33 -21.31 28.94
CA ALA A 1028 -10.26 -20.54 29.77
C ALA A 1028 -9.58 -19.32 30.42
N TYR A 1029 -8.32 -19.47 30.84
CA TYR A 1029 -7.51 -18.36 31.35
C TYR A 1029 -7.22 -17.32 30.26
N ALA A 1030 -6.87 -17.73 29.03
CA ALA A 1030 -6.66 -16.84 27.89
C ALA A 1030 -7.94 -16.08 27.46
N LEU A 1031 -9.11 -16.72 27.60
CA LEU A 1031 -10.42 -16.10 27.38
C LEU A 1031 -10.78 -15.07 28.47
N GLU A 1032 -10.56 -15.38 29.75
CA GLU A 1032 -10.85 -14.46 30.88
C GLU A 1032 -9.81 -13.33 31.01
N HIS A 1033 -8.55 -13.63 30.73
CA HIS A 1033 -7.40 -12.73 30.89
C HIS A 1033 -6.85 -12.32 29.54
N ARG A 1034 -7.72 -12.17 28.53
CA ARG A 1034 -7.39 -11.52 27.26
C ARG A 1034 -6.82 -10.15 27.59
N SER A 1035 -5.50 -10.14 27.74
CA SER A 1035 -4.70 -8.95 27.72
C SER A 1035 -4.92 -8.42 26.31
N LEU A 1036 -5.81 -7.43 26.20
CA LEU A 1036 -5.89 -6.52 25.07
C LEU A 1036 -4.54 -5.80 24.81
N TYR A 1037 -3.46 -6.17 25.50
CA TYR A 1037 -2.08 -5.70 25.35
C TYR A 1037 -1.21 -6.59 24.44
N HIS A 1038 -1.79 -7.50 23.63
CA HIS A 1038 -1.06 -8.18 22.55
C HIS A 1038 -0.70 -7.19 21.43
N ASP A 1039 0.54 -7.23 20.94
CA ASP A 1039 1.14 -6.36 19.91
C ASP A 1039 0.89 -6.87 18.47
N GLY A 1040 -0.18 -7.64 18.26
CA GLY A 1040 -0.48 -8.26 16.96
C GLY A 1040 0.39 -9.47 16.61
N ARG A 1041 1.24 -9.97 17.53
CA ARG A 1041 1.87 -11.28 17.38
C ARG A 1041 0.94 -12.39 17.88
N GLY A 1042 0.95 -13.53 17.20
CA GLY A 1042 0.13 -14.70 17.52
C GLY A 1042 0.34 -15.16 18.96
N HIS A 1043 -0.68 -15.79 19.55
CA HIS A 1043 -0.76 -16.20 20.96
C HIS A 1043 0.44 -17.04 21.46
N ILE A 1044 1.25 -17.58 20.55
CA ILE A 1044 2.34 -18.54 20.85
C ILE A 1044 3.74 -17.91 20.73
N ASP A 1045 3.90 -16.80 20.01
CA ASP A 1045 5.20 -16.12 19.84
C ASP A 1045 5.65 -15.34 21.08
N CYS A 1046 4.78 -15.20 22.09
CA CYS A 1046 5.07 -14.51 23.34
C CYS A 1046 6.02 -15.26 24.30
N SER A 1047 6.64 -16.38 23.92
CA SER A 1047 7.48 -17.15 24.87
C SER A 1047 8.99 -17.02 24.70
N ASP A 1048 9.53 -16.37 23.66
CA ASP A 1048 11.01 -16.37 23.48
C ASP A 1048 11.66 -15.02 23.12
N ARG A 1049 11.00 -14.13 22.36
CA ARG A 1049 11.64 -12.86 21.96
C ARG A 1049 11.31 -11.67 22.88
N ASP A 1050 10.08 -11.62 23.37
CA ASP A 1050 9.65 -10.60 24.34
C ASP A 1050 10.15 -10.94 25.76
N HIS A 1051 10.34 -12.23 26.06
CA HIS A 1051 10.99 -12.66 27.30
C HIS A 1051 12.51 -12.41 27.31
N ARG A 1052 13.24 -12.56 26.19
CA ARG A 1052 14.69 -12.29 26.13
C ARG A 1052 15.04 -10.79 26.13
N THR A 1053 14.09 -9.92 25.80
CA THR A 1053 14.28 -8.45 25.90
C THR A 1053 13.85 -7.89 27.25
N LEU A 1054 12.90 -8.52 27.96
CA LEU A 1054 12.46 -8.11 29.30
C LEU A 1054 13.24 -8.80 30.44
N TYR A 1055 13.78 -9.99 30.20
CA TYR A 1055 14.70 -10.69 31.09
C TYR A 1055 15.92 -11.09 30.27
N GLY A 1056 16.98 -10.30 30.38
CA GLY A 1056 18.26 -10.64 29.77
C GLY A 1056 18.66 -12.07 30.14
N ASP A 1057 19.27 -12.76 29.18
CA ASP A 1057 19.89 -14.08 29.37
C ASP A 1057 20.58 -14.12 30.75
N ARG A 1058 19.99 -14.87 31.68
CA ARG A 1058 20.75 -15.40 32.81
C ARG A 1058 21.24 -16.78 32.40
N PRO A 1059 22.47 -17.16 32.77
CA PRO A 1059 23.06 -18.43 32.37
C PRO A 1059 22.21 -19.65 32.73
#